data_AF-A0A8D2N983-F1
#
_entry.id   AF-A0A8D2N983-F1
#
_cell.length_a   1.000
_cell.length_b   1.000
_cell.length_c   1.000
_cell.angle_alpha   90.00
_cell.angle_beta   90.00
_cell.angle_gamma   90.00
#
_symmetry.space_group_name_H-M   'P 1'
#
loop_
_entity.id
_entity.type
_entity.pdbx_description
1 polymer ?
#
loop_
_entity_poly.entity_id
_entity_poly.type
_entity_poly.pdbx_seq_one_letter_code
_entity_poly.pdbx_strand_id
1 'polypeptide(L)'
;MASLAAAEPPAPRAASRSPGLGPSRSGSERRSNAADPAQDAQSRSVDLNHVIALLGDSGSKDLEKEQLKTLKNVVKHFENGFPLKDIAQITDVLNLCADKMYEQEAFTEPLCELIKLFGLPFQKRKSSDEANYSVEVSQSITQLGYLMSIQSSQVRIQICKSVVNFFNTELPGKLLSGYQPASPNYKIRMAEIGGLAEILVLSLTLVENQLTEKLWVLKALQHLSISGESCEQMVNVQGARRLCLCLNGADPSGQLLFRSSDILWNLLEKVSKEEVVNQLRSLECVHALKEAFVELVCGFRHCDHQLRNDLLVIATLLAESPAVPLIESGFAKILIVLATCTEVKLPNPLVKGFKLTYSYEDFEMKKLLFNIIGILSKDPSSAQLFSENHVIPALLYYVKQNQRSAFPDWSAAQYEELQLHALAVLASVAPVLVDKYLSCQANTFLLVFLEWCISQDPFFGRGNSFHGTGGRGTKLAQMRYSLRVLRSVVALYNDAVNSNLCDQGAISQLLDILKYAADIAKEKESIALLEIQADILFILSVLCEDDNDRKELFSCEGIDILVSYLKMDPTRLCSGIGHNCLLLSALDCLWSCVIGCFIAEESFIEKQGVFLLLDLLAVRDNNLCNIILGILVEFSDNPKTVLHMSIWRGKRDRTAANVLVQLWRQEEQDLGVKRDQNGKIVDPKRPVMTSFQRQQKVIPVPACCPSFSVMEISESIRAKIYSLFWKLGFENLPGLSAKDVVTLAIIQHYIDFKVGEVWSEISAEIKEEFRPVTSDERALKLISEVSENTGRMVLGLQNEALERQHNQEIKEEKKIYKEIQATQVQKEMIDKSWQNFLARTSNYEALKKAKMHQKTLIEASRSKAKLHNGPEHSTDIPKLHTTNKKNQGKSRKINL
;
A
#
# COMPACT_ATOMS: atom_id res chain seq x y z
N MET A 1 -1.04 6.46 6.61
CA MET A 1 -1.06 5.21 5.84
C MET A 1 0.37 4.78 5.54
N ALA A 2 0.85 3.72 6.18
CA ALA A 2 2.21 3.21 6.02
C ALA A 2 2.29 2.29 4.80
N SER A 3 2.88 2.77 3.72
CA SER A 3 3.28 1.96 2.56
C SER A 3 4.77 1.64 2.68
N LEU A 4 5.12 0.69 3.54
CA LEU A 4 6.36 -0.07 3.41
C LEU A 4 6.02 -1.30 2.55
N ALA A 5 6.09 -1.13 1.24
CA ALA A 5 6.03 -2.25 0.32
C ALA A 5 7.19 -3.20 0.64
N ALA A 6 6.86 -4.49 0.78
CA ALA A 6 7.83 -5.56 0.96
C ALA A 6 8.96 -5.43 -0.08
N ALA A 7 10.20 -5.57 0.37
CA ALA A 7 11.36 -5.64 -0.50
C ALA A 7 11.13 -6.75 -1.55
N GLU A 8 11.24 -6.41 -2.83
CA GLU A 8 11.36 -7.42 -3.88
C GLU A 8 12.59 -8.32 -3.60
N PRO A 9 12.49 -9.62 -3.91
CA PRO A 9 13.61 -10.53 -3.76
C PRO A 9 14.78 -10.11 -4.65
N PRO A 10 16.04 -10.39 -4.26
CA PRO A 10 17.19 -10.13 -5.09
C PRO A 10 17.04 -10.83 -6.44
N ALA A 11 17.41 -10.15 -7.52
CA ALA A 11 17.46 -10.73 -8.86
C ALA A 11 18.28 -12.04 -8.84
N PRO A 12 17.87 -13.09 -9.57
CA PRO A 12 18.59 -14.35 -9.62
C PRO A 12 20.02 -14.11 -10.11
N ARG A 13 20.98 -14.80 -9.49
CA ARG A 13 22.39 -14.82 -9.90
C ARG A 13 22.48 -14.94 -11.43
N ALA A 14 23.19 -13.99 -12.06
CA ALA A 14 23.70 -14.20 -13.39
C ALA A 14 24.59 -15.45 -13.36
N ALA A 15 24.19 -16.48 -14.10
CA ALA A 15 24.96 -17.70 -14.24
C ALA A 15 26.39 -17.37 -14.68
N SER A 16 27.37 -17.88 -13.93
CA SER A 16 28.78 -17.85 -14.30
C SER A 16 28.93 -18.46 -15.69
N ARG A 17 29.36 -17.63 -16.65
CA ARG A 17 29.68 -18.03 -18.03
C ARG A 17 30.77 -19.10 -18.03
N SER A 18 30.45 -20.28 -18.55
CA SER A 18 31.44 -21.25 -19.04
C SER A 18 31.93 -20.84 -20.45
N PRO A 19 33.17 -21.19 -20.86
CA PRO A 19 33.76 -20.71 -22.11
C PRO A 19 33.06 -21.32 -23.34
N GLY A 20 32.93 -20.51 -24.40
CA GLY A 20 32.20 -20.84 -25.61
C GLY A 20 32.74 -22.04 -26.40
N LEU A 21 31.82 -22.85 -26.91
CA LEU A 21 32.03 -23.77 -28.02
C LEU A 21 31.27 -23.23 -29.23
N GLY A 22 31.99 -23.04 -30.33
CA GLY A 22 31.48 -22.51 -31.60
C GLY A 22 30.47 -23.42 -32.31
N PRO A 23 29.85 -22.93 -33.39
CA PRO A 23 28.64 -23.54 -33.95
C PRO A 23 28.97 -24.78 -34.79
N SER A 24 28.50 -25.95 -34.37
CA SER A 24 28.48 -27.14 -35.21
C SER A 24 27.23 -27.15 -36.09
N ARG A 25 27.48 -27.20 -37.39
CA ARG A 25 26.52 -27.20 -38.49
C ARG A 25 25.55 -28.39 -38.40
N SER A 26 24.27 -28.09 -38.60
CA SER A 26 23.22 -29.04 -38.95
C SER A 26 23.49 -29.66 -40.32
N GLY A 27 23.89 -30.92 -40.35
CA GLY A 27 23.94 -31.77 -41.55
C GLY A 27 22.96 -32.92 -41.40
N SER A 28 21.85 -32.83 -42.11
CA SER A 28 20.89 -33.91 -42.27
C SER A 28 21.46 -34.98 -43.20
N GLU A 29 21.79 -36.17 -42.68
CA GLU A 29 21.96 -37.36 -43.52
C GLU A 29 21.05 -38.49 -43.02
N ARG A 30 20.03 -38.78 -43.84
CA ARG A 30 19.30 -40.04 -43.84
C ARG A 30 20.30 -41.17 -44.08
N ARG A 31 20.40 -42.13 -43.15
CA ARG A 31 20.91 -43.47 -43.47
C ARG A 31 19.86 -44.52 -43.12
N SER A 32 19.61 -45.31 -44.14
CA SER A 32 18.71 -46.44 -44.27
C SER A 32 19.03 -47.55 -43.27
N ASN A 33 17.98 -48.08 -42.64
CA ASN A 33 18.00 -49.35 -41.94
C ASN A 33 18.34 -50.48 -42.93
N ALA A 34 19.48 -51.15 -42.70
CA ALA A 34 19.70 -52.51 -43.14
C ALA A 34 19.87 -53.36 -41.87
N ALA A 35 19.00 -54.35 -41.72
CA ALA A 35 19.07 -55.33 -40.65
C ALA A 35 20.24 -56.28 -40.93
N ASP A 36 21.15 -56.42 -39.97
CA ASP A 36 22.17 -57.47 -39.96
C ASP A 36 21.75 -58.53 -38.91
N PRO A 37 21.31 -59.73 -39.32
CA PRO A 37 20.80 -60.77 -38.43
C PRO A 37 21.96 -61.68 -38.01
N ALA A 38 22.88 -61.18 -37.21
CA ALA A 38 23.98 -62.01 -36.72
C ALA A 38 24.65 -61.41 -35.47
N GLN A 39 23.94 -61.41 -34.34
CA GLN A 39 24.54 -61.51 -33.00
C GLN A 39 23.48 -61.76 -31.92
N ASP A 40 22.71 -62.82 -32.14
CA ASP A 40 21.82 -63.42 -31.12
C ASP A 40 22.62 -64.39 -30.24
N ALA A 41 23.63 -63.85 -29.54
CA ALA A 41 24.43 -64.60 -28.57
C ALA A 41 24.00 -64.22 -27.15
N GLN A 42 22.94 -64.90 -26.70
CA GLN A 42 22.54 -65.16 -25.30
C GLN A 42 23.26 -64.34 -24.21
N SER A 43 22.68 -63.21 -23.81
CA SER A 43 22.83 -62.78 -22.41
C SER A 43 21.94 -63.69 -21.57
N ARG A 44 22.55 -64.59 -20.79
CA ARG A 44 21.83 -65.37 -19.79
C ARG A 44 21.07 -64.38 -18.88
N SER A 45 19.74 -64.47 -18.86
CA SER A 45 18.92 -63.71 -17.92
C SER A 45 19.35 -64.07 -16.50
N VAL A 46 19.72 -63.08 -15.71
CA VAL A 46 19.94 -63.28 -14.28
C VAL A 46 18.58 -63.52 -13.63
N ASP A 47 18.38 -64.68 -13.03
CA ASP A 47 17.16 -65.01 -12.28
C ASP A 47 17.25 -64.36 -10.88
N LEU A 48 16.71 -63.16 -10.75
CA LEU A 48 16.73 -62.39 -9.49
C LEU A 48 16.02 -63.13 -8.35
N ASN A 49 15.01 -63.96 -8.61
CA ASN A 49 14.34 -64.75 -7.57
C ASN A 49 15.27 -65.82 -7.01
N HIS A 50 16.08 -66.45 -7.86
CA HIS A 50 17.12 -67.37 -7.42
C HIS A 50 18.20 -66.66 -6.59
N VAL A 51 18.58 -65.43 -6.97
CA VAL A 51 19.53 -64.61 -6.18
C VAL A 51 18.96 -64.27 -4.80
N ILE A 52 17.69 -63.87 -4.72
CA ILE A 52 17.00 -63.56 -3.45
C ILE A 52 16.97 -64.81 -2.55
N ALA A 53 16.59 -65.96 -3.09
CA ALA A 53 16.57 -67.22 -2.33
C ALA A 53 17.98 -67.61 -1.82
N LEU A 54 19.00 -67.50 -2.68
CA LEU A 54 20.39 -67.79 -2.31
C LEU A 54 20.91 -66.85 -1.22
N LEU A 55 20.50 -65.58 -1.23
CA LEU A 55 20.86 -64.61 -0.20
C LEU A 55 20.07 -64.81 1.10
N GLY A 56 18.90 -65.44 1.08
CA GLY A 56 18.14 -65.79 2.27
C GLY A 56 18.74 -66.95 3.09
N ASP A 57 19.51 -67.85 2.46
CA ASP A 57 20.10 -69.00 3.14
C ASP A 57 21.38 -68.64 3.94
N SER A 58 21.44 -69.10 5.19
CA SER A 58 22.43 -68.70 6.22
C SER A 58 23.45 -69.78 6.63
N GLY A 59 23.70 -70.81 5.81
CA GLY A 59 24.59 -71.93 6.19
C GLY A 59 25.80 -72.15 5.27
N SER A 60 27.03 -72.11 5.84
CA SER A 60 28.35 -72.51 5.26
C SER A 60 29.25 -71.39 4.68
N LYS A 61 30.57 -71.48 4.94
CA LYS A 61 31.62 -70.62 4.34
C LYS A 61 31.77 -70.80 2.81
N ASP A 62 31.35 -71.94 2.27
CA ASP A 62 31.35 -72.14 0.81
C ASP A 62 30.19 -71.40 0.13
N LEU A 63 29.07 -71.22 0.85
CA LEU A 63 27.91 -70.46 0.40
C LEU A 63 28.20 -68.96 0.30
N GLU A 64 29.05 -68.43 1.18
CA GLU A 64 29.51 -67.02 1.15
C GLU A 64 30.22 -66.66 -0.17
N LYS A 65 31.17 -67.50 -0.61
CA LYS A 65 31.88 -67.29 -1.88
C LYS A 65 30.93 -67.35 -3.08
N GLU A 66 29.93 -68.22 -3.03
CA GLU A 66 28.92 -68.36 -4.07
C GLU A 66 27.96 -67.17 -4.11
N GLN A 67 27.55 -66.66 -2.95
CA GLN A 67 26.74 -65.45 -2.80
C GLN A 67 27.46 -64.21 -3.34
N LEU A 68 28.72 -64.00 -2.96
CA LEU A 68 29.54 -62.88 -3.45
C LEU A 68 29.79 -62.95 -4.96
N LYS A 69 30.02 -64.15 -5.51
CA LYS A 69 30.18 -64.35 -6.96
C LYS A 69 28.88 -64.05 -7.71
N THR A 70 27.74 -64.44 -7.13
CA THR A 70 26.42 -64.19 -7.70
C THR A 70 26.09 -62.70 -7.70
N LEU A 71 26.35 -61.99 -6.60
CA LEU A 71 26.21 -60.53 -6.53
C LEU A 71 27.10 -59.80 -7.56
N LYS A 72 28.35 -60.23 -7.74
CA LYS A 72 29.24 -59.68 -8.79
C LYS A 72 28.66 -59.89 -10.20
N ASN A 73 28.01 -61.02 -10.45
CA ASN A 73 27.32 -61.26 -11.72
C ASN A 73 26.10 -60.35 -11.90
N VAL A 74 25.33 -60.08 -10.83
CA VAL A 74 24.20 -59.13 -10.84
C VAL A 74 24.70 -57.73 -11.18
N VAL A 75 25.72 -57.23 -10.47
CA VAL A 75 26.32 -55.90 -10.73
C VAL A 75 26.79 -55.77 -12.17
N LYS A 76 27.49 -56.79 -12.69
CA LYS A 76 27.96 -56.81 -14.08
C LYS A 76 26.82 -56.85 -15.10
N HIS A 77 25.73 -57.57 -14.80
CA HIS A 77 24.58 -57.64 -15.69
C HIS A 77 23.88 -56.28 -15.84
N PHE A 78 23.80 -55.52 -14.74
CA PHE A 78 23.12 -54.22 -14.69
C PHE A 78 24.08 -53.02 -14.77
N GLU A 79 25.31 -53.21 -15.29
CA GLU A 79 26.35 -52.18 -15.33
C GLU A 79 25.94 -50.89 -16.09
N ASN A 80 24.91 -50.97 -16.94
CA ASN A 80 24.38 -49.85 -17.73
C ASN A 80 23.05 -49.26 -17.19
N GLY A 81 22.63 -49.64 -15.98
CA GLY A 81 21.43 -49.13 -15.30
C GLY A 81 20.28 -50.15 -15.19
N PHE A 82 19.34 -49.87 -14.29
CA PHE A 82 18.26 -50.79 -13.92
C PHE A 82 16.99 -50.64 -14.77
N PRO A 83 16.41 -51.72 -15.31
CA PRO A 83 15.06 -51.73 -15.86
C PRO A 83 14.01 -51.43 -14.77
N LEU A 84 13.05 -50.55 -15.06
CA LEU A 84 11.99 -50.17 -14.10
C LEU A 84 11.24 -51.39 -13.53
N LYS A 85 10.99 -52.40 -14.37
CA LYS A 85 10.29 -53.65 -13.99
C LYS A 85 11.03 -54.51 -12.96
N ASP A 86 12.36 -54.37 -12.86
CA ASP A 86 13.21 -55.22 -12.03
C ASP A 86 13.60 -54.52 -10.71
N ILE A 87 13.25 -53.24 -10.54
CA ILE A 87 13.69 -52.40 -9.40
C ILE A 87 13.25 -52.97 -8.05
N ALA A 88 12.01 -53.48 -7.93
CA ALA A 88 11.53 -54.07 -6.68
C ALA A 88 12.39 -55.27 -6.23
N GLN A 89 12.66 -56.20 -7.15
CA GLN A 89 13.49 -57.39 -6.87
C GLN A 89 14.95 -57.00 -6.59
N ILE A 90 15.47 -55.97 -7.27
CA ILE A 90 16.81 -55.43 -7.00
C ILE A 90 16.87 -54.80 -5.61
N THR A 91 15.80 -54.14 -5.15
CA THR A 91 15.69 -53.62 -3.79
C THR A 91 15.66 -54.74 -2.75
N ASP A 92 15.00 -55.87 -3.02
CA ASP A 92 15.05 -57.03 -2.13
C ASP A 92 16.49 -57.59 -2.02
N VAL A 93 17.19 -57.71 -3.15
CA VAL A 93 18.61 -58.10 -3.18
C VAL A 93 19.48 -57.10 -2.40
N LEU A 94 19.19 -55.80 -2.53
CA LEU A 94 19.89 -54.72 -1.83
C LEU A 94 19.72 -54.84 -0.30
N ASN A 95 18.49 -55.06 0.16
CA ASN A 95 18.16 -55.20 1.58
C ASN A 95 18.77 -56.47 2.18
N LEU A 96 18.68 -57.60 1.50
CA LEU A 96 19.32 -58.85 1.95
C LEU A 96 20.85 -58.74 2.01
N CYS A 97 21.45 -58.00 1.06
CA CYS A 97 22.88 -57.71 1.07
C CYS A 97 23.25 -56.82 2.27
N ALA A 98 22.41 -55.84 2.60
CA ALA A 98 22.58 -55.00 3.78
C ALA A 98 22.45 -55.79 5.10
N ASP A 99 21.46 -56.67 5.22
CA ASP A 99 21.26 -57.52 6.40
C ASP A 99 22.46 -58.44 6.65
N LYS A 100 23.00 -59.04 5.58
CA LYS A 100 24.20 -59.88 5.67
C LYS A 100 25.46 -59.13 6.04
N MET A 101 25.50 -57.83 5.78
CA MET A 101 26.65 -57.00 6.14
C MET A 101 26.83 -56.87 7.66
N TYR A 102 25.76 -57.05 8.45
CA TYR A 102 25.88 -57.10 9.93
C TYR A 102 26.66 -58.32 10.42
N GLU A 103 26.64 -59.42 9.65
CA GLU A 103 27.32 -60.66 9.98
C GLU A 103 28.70 -60.75 9.31
N GLN A 104 28.85 -60.17 8.11
CA GLN A 104 29.99 -60.39 7.22
C GLN A 104 30.40 -59.11 6.46
N GLU A 105 31.56 -58.54 6.78
CA GLU A 105 32.07 -57.31 6.14
C GLU A 105 32.29 -57.45 4.62
N ALA A 106 32.49 -58.66 4.11
CA ALA A 106 32.73 -58.93 2.69
C ALA A 106 31.60 -58.46 1.75
N PHE A 107 30.39 -58.24 2.29
CA PHE A 107 29.22 -57.75 1.54
C PHE A 107 29.23 -56.22 1.32
N THR A 108 30.14 -55.49 1.96
CA THR A 108 30.24 -54.01 1.83
C THR A 108 30.49 -53.56 0.39
N GLU A 109 31.44 -54.18 -0.32
CA GLU A 109 31.79 -53.83 -1.71
C GLU A 109 30.64 -54.12 -2.69
N PRO A 110 30.03 -55.34 -2.70
CA PRO A 110 28.85 -55.61 -3.50
C PRO A 110 27.67 -54.66 -3.23
N LEU A 111 27.39 -54.35 -1.97
CA LEU A 111 26.33 -53.41 -1.59
C LEU A 111 26.61 -52.01 -2.17
N CYS A 112 27.83 -51.51 -2.04
CA CYS A 112 28.23 -50.22 -2.59
C CYS A 112 28.10 -50.16 -4.12
N GLU A 113 28.48 -51.23 -4.83
CA GLU A 113 28.32 -51.26 -6.30
C GLU A 113 26.84 -51.34 -6.70
N LEU A 114 25.97 -52.07 -5.98
CA LEU A 114 24.52 -52.02 -6.22
C LEU A 114 23.95 -50.61 -6.00
N ILE A 115 24.33 -49.95 -4.91
CA ILE A 115 23.93 -48.57 -4.62
C ILE A 115 24.41 -47.62 -5.72
N LYS A 116 25.62 -47.79 -6.23
CA LYS A 116 26.17 -46.98 -7.33
C LYS A 116 25.34 -47.10 -8.60
N LEU A 117 24.83 -48.29 -8.92
CA LEU A 117 23.94 -48.51 -10.06
C LEU A 117 22.59 -47.78 -9.90
N PHE A 118 22.10 -47.59 -8.66
CA PHE A 118 20.94 -46.71 -8.42
C PHE A 118 21.20 -45.27 -8.88
N GLY A 119 22.45 -44.82 -8.97
CA GLY A 119 22.82 -43.51 -9.51
C GLY A 119 22.63 -43.39 -11.03
N LEU A 120 22.64 -44.49 -11.80
CA LEU A 120 22.54 -44.47 -13.26
C LEU A 120 21.10 -44.34 -13.75
N PRO A 121 20.81 -43.65 -14.87
CA PRO A 121 19.45 -43.52 -15.42
C PRO A 121 18.69 -44.85 -15.46
N PHE A 122 17.47 -44.87 -14.92
CA PHE A 122 16.61 -46.06 -15.00
C PHE A 122 16.15 -46.28 -16.44
N GLN A 123 15.84 -47.53 -16.79
CA GLN A 123 15.54 -47.93 -18.16
C GLN A 123 14.07 -48.34 -18.30
N LYS A 124 13.39 -47.80 -19.31
CA LYS A 124 11.99 -48.08 -19.66
C LYS A 124 11.88 -48.74 -21.03
N ARG A 125 10.83 -49.53 -21.26
CA ARG A 125 10.48 -50.06 -22.60
C ARG A 125 9.36 -49.25 -23.25
N LYS A 126 8.41 -48.79 -22.44
CA LYS A 126 7.26 -47.98 -22.85
C LYS A 126 7.23 -46.68 -22.04
N SER A 127 6.66 -45.63 -22.61
CA SER A 127 6.45 -44.38 -21.88
C SER A 127 5.54 -44.54 -20.65
N SER A 128 4.56 -45.45 -20.72
CA SER A 128 3.68 -45.79 -19.60
C SER A 128 4.38 -46.41 -18.40
N ASP A 129 5.58 -46.96 -18.57
CA ASP A 129 6.31 -47.65 -17.49
C ASP A 129 6.65 -46.67 -16.34
N GLU A 130 6.90 -45.39 -16.62
CA GLU A 130 7.16 -44.39 -15.57
C GLU A 130 5.95 -44.19 -14.64
N ALA A 131 4.72 -44.23 -15.18
CA ALA A 131 3.54 -44.14 -14.34
C ALA A 131 3.29 -45.46 -13.60
N ASN A 132 3.42 -46.59 -14.32
CA ASN A 132 3.08 -47.91 -13.80
C ASN A 132 3.99 -48.37 -12.65
N TYR A 133 5.28 -48.01 -12.67
CA TYR A 133 6.25 -48.41 -11.65
C TYR A 133 6.58 -47.28 -10.65
N SER A 134 5.80 -46.19 -10.63
CA SER A 134 6.10 -45.03 -9.80
C SER A 134 6.09 -45.34 -8.30
N VAL A 135 5.16 -46.19 -7.84
CA VAL A 135 5.04 -46.58 -6.44
C VAL A 135 6.22 -47.46 -6.02
N GLU A 136 6.55 -48.47 -6.81
CA GLU A 136 7.66 -49.38 -6.53
C GLU A 136 8.99 -48.62 -6.55
N VAL A 137 9.19 -47.72 -7.52
CA VAL A 137 10.44 -46.95 -7.62
C VAL A 137 10.58 -45.93 -6.49
N SER A 138 9.50 -45.24 -6.11
CA SER A 138 9.54 -44.33 -4.97
C SER A 138 9.85 -45.08 -3.67
N GLN A 139 9.20 -46.24 -3.43
CA GLN A 139 9.53 -47.13 -2.30
C GLN A 139 10.98 -47.58 -2.33
N SER A 140 11.52 -48.00 -3.47
CA SER A 140 12.92 -48.39 -3.62
C SER A 140 13.89 -47.25 -3.30
N ILE A 141 13.56 -46.01 -3.68
CA ILE A 141 14.36 -44.83 -3.32
C ILE A 141 14.24 -44.50 -1.83
N THR A 142 13.07 -44.66 -1.22
CA THR A 142 12.90 -44.57 0.24
C THR A 142 13.78 -45.60 0.96
N GLN A 143 13.77 -46.86 0.51
CA GLN A 143 14.62 -47.93 1.07
C GLN A 143 16.11 -47.59 0.94
N LEU A 144 16.53 -47.05 -0.21
CA LEU A 144 17.89 -46.54 -0.40
C LEU A 144 18.27 -45.51 0.68
N GLY A 145 17.34 -44.63 1.06
CA GLY A 145 17.52 -43.69 2.16
C GLY A 145 17.65 -44.36 3.52
N TYR A 146 16.84 -45.37 3.84
CA TYR A 146 16.89 -46.08 5.13
C TYR A 146 18.21 -46.83 5.36
N LEU A 147 18.91 -47.23 4.30
CA LEU A 147 20.25 -47.81 4.39
C LEU A 147 21.30 -46.85 4.97
N MET A 148 21.01 -45.55 5.12
CA MET A 148 21.85 -44.61 5.87
C MET A 148 22.02 -45.00 7.35
N SER A 149 21.10 -45.81 7.91
CA SER A 149 21.19 -46.36 9.27
C SER A 149 22.37 -47.31 9.48
N ILE A 150 22.88 -47.91 8.40
CA ILE A 150 24.02 -48.83 8.41
C ILE A 150 25.28 -48.11 8.89
N GLN A 151 26.03 -48.72 9.81
CA GLN A 151 27.25 -48.16 10.40
C GLN A 151 28.49 -48.37 9.50
N SER A 152 28.36 -48.06 8.20
CA SER A 152 29.48 -48.12 7.24
C SER A 152 29.63 -46.79 6.50
N SER A 153 30.80 -46.17 6.66
CA SER A 153 31.17 -44.92 5.98
C SER A 153 31.05 -45.04 4.47
N GLN A 154 31.56 -46.14 3.90
CA GLN A 154 31.57 -46.38 2.46
C GLN A 154 30.16 -46.45 1.90
N VAL A 155 29.25 -47.14 2.59
CA VAL A 155 27.84 -47.27 2.20
C VAL A 155 27.14 -45.92 2.25
N ARG A 156 27.23 -45.19 3.38
CA ARG A 156 26.62 -43.85 3.54
C ARG A 156 27.07 -42.87 2.47
N ILE A 157 28.38 -42.80 2.21
CA ILE A 157 28.96 -41.94 1.18
C ILE A 157 28.46 -42.36 -0.21
N GLN A 158 28.39 -43.66 -0.48
CA GLN A 158 27.96 -44.18 -1.77
C GLN A 158 26.47 -43.90 -2.04
N ILE A 159 25.61 -43.96 -1.02
CA ILE A 159 24.20 -43.55 -1.11
C ILE A 159 24.12 -42.08 -1.55
N CYS A 160 24.79 -41.19 -0.82
CA CYS A 160 24.80 -39.77 -1.14
C CYS A 160 25.35 -39.48 -2.55
N LYS A 161 26.42 -40.16 -2.97
CA LYS A 161 26.95 -40.08 -4.34
C LYS A 161 25.90 -40.47 -5.38
N SER A 162 25.18 -41.56 -5.14
CA SER A 162 24.11 -42.01 -6.04
C SER A 162 22.96 -41.02 -6.12
N VAL A 163 22.56 -40.42 -4.99
CA VAL A 163 21.53 -39.36 -4.96
C VAL A 163 21.97 -38.12 -5.72
N VAL A 164 23.22 -37.67 -5.54
CA VAL A 164 23.79 -36.56 -6.32
C VAL A 164 23.75 -36.87 -7.82
N ASN A 165 24.02 -38.11 -8.22
CA ASN A 165 23.95 -38.55 -9.61
C ASN A 165 22.53 -38.58 -10.20
N PHE A 166 21.46 -38.49 -9.40
CA PHE A 166 20.09 -38.36 -9.93
C PHE A 166 19.92 -37.07 -10.73
N PHE A 167 20.75 -36.07 -10.43
CA PHE A 167 20.74 -34.76 -11.08
C PHE A 167 21.73 -34.69 -12.26
N ASN A 168 22.46 -35.77 -12.55
CA ASN A 168 23.32 -35.84 -13.72
C ASN A 168 22.53 -36.36 -14.95
N THR A 169 22.71 -35.71 -16.09
CA THR A 169 22.03 -36.04 -17.35
C THR A 169 22.90 -36.86 -18.30
N GLU A 170 24.13 -37.19 -17.92
CA GLU A 170 25.02 -38.02 -18.73
C GLU A 170 24.48 -39.45 -18.87
N LEU A 171 24.32 -39.89 -20.12
CA LEU A 171 23.83 -41.22 -20.45
C LEU A 171 24.95 -42.26 -20.25
N PRO A 172 24.66 -43.42 -19.61
CA PRO A 172 25.59 -44.54 -19.59
C PRO A 172 25.82 -45.06 -21.01
N GLY A 173 26.86 -45.88 -21.20
CA GLY A 173 27.32 -46.40 -22.50
C GLY A 173 26.28 -47.22 -23.29
N LYS A 174 26.57 -48.49 -23.60
CA LYS A 174 25.64 -49.31 -24.42
C LYS A 174 24.37 -49.64 -23.62
N LEU A 175 23.24 -49.05 -24.00
CA LEU A 175 21.91 -49.40 -23.47
C LEU A 175 21.54 -50.86 -23.79
N LEU A 176 20.73 -51.49 -22.93
CA LEU A 176 20.15 -52.81 -23.21
C LEU A 176 19.25 -52.73 -24.46
N SER A 177 19.35 -53.72 -25.35
CA SER A 177 18.55 -53.79 -26.58
C SER A 177 17.05 -53.70 -26.26
N GLY A 178 16.36 -52.72 -26.86
CA GLY A 178 14.93 -52.47 -26.65
C GLY A 178 14.55 -51.60 -25.44
N TYR A 179 15.53 -51.02 -24.74
CA TYR A 179 15.29 -50.08 -23.63
C TYR A 179 15.72 -48.64 -23.96
N GLN A 180 15.05 -47.69 -23.34
CA GLN A 180 15.36 -46.26 -23.38
C GLN A 180 15.54 -45.73 -21.95
N PRO A 181 16.33 -44.68 -21.73
CA PRO A 181 16.41 -44.02 -20.42
C PRO A 181 15.05 -43.43 -20.02
N ALA A 182 14.74 -43.48 -18.73
CA ALA A 182 13.63 -42.76 -18.12
C ALA A 182 13.83 -41.24 -18.27
N SER A 183 12.75 -40.47 -18.12
CA SER A 183 12.81 -39.02 -18.22
C SER A 183 13.81 -38.43 -17.20
N PRO A 184 14.56 -37.37 -17.53
CA PRO A 184 15.61 -36.83 -16.66
C PRO A 184 15.14 -36.48 -15.25
N ASN A 185 13.89 -36.00 -15.12
CA ASN A 185 13.30 -35.61 -13.84
C ASN A 185 12.56 -36.75 -13.13
N TYR A 186 12.46 -37.93 -13.74
CA TYR A 186 11.70 -39.05 -13.16
C TYR A 186 12.24 -39.41 -11.77
N LYS A 187 13.56 -39.59 -11.64
CA LYS A 187 14.17 -39.93 -10.35
C LYS A 187 14.02 -38.84 -9.29
N ILE A 188 14.12 -37.58 -9.70
CA ILE A 188 13.93 -36.44 -8.80
C ILE A 188 12.50 -36.50 -8.24
N ARG A 189 11.49 -36.71 -9.10
CA ARG A 189 10.10 -36.91 -8.67
C ARG A 189 9.90 -38.14 -7.78
N MET A 190 10.58 -39.25 -8.07
CA MET A 190 10.47 -40.44 -7.23
C MET A 190 11.16 -40.25 -5.88
N ALA A 191 12.22 -39.45 -5.81
CA ALA A 191 12.87 -39.04 -4.56
C ALA A 191 12.00 -38.09 -3.74
N GLU A 192 11.27 -37.17 -4.40
CA GLU A 192 10.22 -36.35 -3.79
C GLU A 192 9.12 -37.25 -3.22
N ILE A 193 8.45 -38.06 -4.04
CA ILE A 193 7.35 -38.94 -3.58
C ILE A 193 7.81 -39.90 -2.47
N GLY A 194 9.04 -40.40 -2.57
CA GLY A 194 9.63 -41.32 -1.60
C GLY A 194 10.11 -40.67 -0.28
N GLY A 195 10.00 -39.35 -0.11
CA GLY A 195 10.41 -38.68 1.12
C GLY A 195 11.92 -38.71 1.38
N LEU A 196 12.75 -38.81 0.33
CA LEU A 196 14.19 -39.00 0.49
C LEU A 196 14.86 -37.82 1.21
N ALA A 197 14.39 -36.60 0.96
CA ALA A 197 14.90 -35.39 1.58
C ALA A 197 14.71 -35.41 3.11
N GLU A 198 13.53 -35.84 3.56
CA GLU A 198 13.22 -36.05 4.97
C GLU A 198 14.17 -37.07 5.63
N ILE A 199 14.35 -38.23 5.00
CA ILE A 199 15.22 -39.29 5.52
C ILE A 199 16.67 -38.80 5.63
N LEU A 200 17.17 -38.07 4.64
CA LEU A 200 18.54 -37.55 4.66
C LEU A 200 18.74 -36.46 5.73
N VAL A 201 17.73 -35.61 5.99
CA VAL A 201 17.80 -34.66 7.12
C VAL A 201 17.87 -35.39 8.45
N LEU A 202 17.04 -36.42 8.64
CA LEU A 202 17.09 -37.27 9.85
C LEU A 202 18.44 -37.99 9.97
N SER A 203 19.06 -38.37 8.85
CA SER A 203 20.37 -39.04 8.85
C SER A 203 21.52 -38.14 9.35
N LEU A 204 21.36 -36.82 9.39
CA LEU A 204 22.39 -35.90 9.91
C LEU A 204 22.78 -36.21 11.37
N THR A 205 21.86 -36.74 12.19
CA THR A 205 22.17 -37.16 13.57
C THR A 205 23.00 -38.44 13.61
N LEU A 206 22.91 -39.30 12.58
CA LEU A 206 23.68 -40.54 12.48
C LEU A 206 25.14 -40.30 12.10
N VAL A 207 25.44 -39.14 11.51
CA VAL A 207 26.76 -38.73 11.00
C VAL A 207 27.31 -37.48 11.72
N GLU A 208 26.79 -37.15 12.91
CA GLU A 208 27.11 -35.90 13.61
C GLU A 208 28.62 -35.71 13.84
N ASN A 209 29.31 -36.79 14.22
CA ASN A 209 30.75 -36.80 14.51
C ASN A 209 31.61 -37.23 13.29
N GLN A 210 31.03 -37.34 12.11
CA GLN A 210 31.65 -37.89 10.90
C GLN A 210 31.65 -36.84 9.78
N LEU A 211 32.70 -36.00 9.74
CA LEU A 211 32.74 -34.84 8.85
C LEU A 211 32.59 -35.21 7.37
N THR A 212 33.28 -36.25 6.89
CA THR A 212 33.24 -36.64 5.47
C THR A 212 31.84 -37.08 5.03
N GLU A 213 31.18 -37.90 5.84
CA GLU A 213 29.84 -38.41 5.62
C GLU A 213 28.83 -37.28 5.69
N LYS A 214 28.94 -36.41 6.71
CA LYS A 214 28.11 -35.21 6.87
C LYS A 214 28.20 -34.29 5.65
N LEU A 215 29.40 -34.06 5.12
CA LEU A 215 29.59 -33.28 3.88
C LEU A 215 28.88 -33.91 2.68
N TRP A 216 28.91 -35.24 2.56
CA TRP A 216 28.20 -35.95 1.49
C TRP A 216 26.68 -35.89 1.64
N VAL A 217 26.16 -36.03 2.86
CA VAL A 217 24.73 -35.84 3.15
C VAL A 217 24.29 -34.42 2.79
N LEU A 218 25.04 -33.40 3.24
CA LEU A 218 24.76 -32.01 2.88
C LEU A 218 24.83 -31.77 1.37
N LYS A 219 25.74 -32.45 0.65
CA LYS A 219 25.79 -32.36 -0.82
C LYS A 219 24.51 -32.90 -1.45
N ALA A 220 24.05 -34.07 -1.03
CA ALA A 220 22.82 -34.66 -1.53
C ALA A 220 21.60 -33.76 -1.21
N LEU A 221 21.51 -33.25 0.02
CA LEU A 221 20.46 -32.31 0.44
C LEU A 221 20.49 -31.01 -0.35
N GLN A 222 21.68 -30.48 -0.68
CA GLN A 222 21.82 -29.28 -1.52
C GLN A 222 21.17 -29.49 -2.89
N HIS A 223 21.42 -30.63 -3.54
CA HIS A 223 20.75 -30.96 -4.81
C HIS A 223 19.24 -31.16 -4.66
N LEU A 224 18.79 -31.84 -3.60
CA LEU A 224 17.35 -32.03 -3.33
C LEU A 224 16.62 -30.72 -3.03
N SER A 225 17.28 -29.77 -2.35
CA SER A 225 16.71 -28.45 -2.03
C SER A 225 16.45 -27.55 -3.26
N ILE A 226 16.82 -28.01 -4.46
CA ILE A 226 16.40 -27.38 -5.71
C ILE A 226 14.88 -27.48 -5.90
N SER A 227 14.23 -28.52 -5.36
CA SER A 227 12.78 -28.73 -5.43
C SER A 227 12.04 -28.19 -4.22
N GLY A 228 10.88 -27.54 -4.45
CA GLY A 228 10.00 -27.04 -3.38
C GLY A 228 9.43 -28.16 -2.50
N GLU A 229 8.99 -29.27 -3.11
CA GLU A 229 8.43 -30.43 -2.39
C GLU A 229 9.47 -31.05 -1.44
N SER A 230 10.71 -31.19 -1.92
CA SER A 230 11.82 -31.65 -1.07
C SER A 230 12.13 -30.68 0.06
N CYS A 231 12.06 -29.36 -0.18
CA CYS A 231 12.22 -28.37 0.89
C CYS A 231 11.11 -28.47 1.95
N GLU A 232 9.85 -28.68 1.56
CA GLU A 232 8.75 -28.90 2.51
C GLU A 232 8.99 -30.14 3.38
N GLN A 233 9.43 -31.24 2.77
CA GLN A 233 9.82 -32.46 3.51
C GLN A 233 10.95 -32.21 4.51
N MET A 234 11.98 -31.45 4.12
CA MET A 234 13.05 -31.08 5.04
C MET A 234 12.51 -30.27 6.21
N VAL A 235 11.62 -29.30 5.95
CA VAL A 235 11.00 -28.46 6.99
C VAL A 235 10.12 -29.31 7.92
N ASN A 236 9.35 -30.27 7.42
CA ASN A 236 8.50 -31.16 8.24
C ASN A 236 9.28 -31.90 9.34
N VAL A 237 10.56 -32.21 9.11
CA VAL A 237 11.45 -32.83 10.10
C VAL A 237 12.43 -31.85 10.74
N GLN A 238 12.01 -30.60 10.94
CA GLN A 238 12.79 -29.50 11.51
C GLN A 238 14.18 -29.32 10.86
N GLY A 239 14.26 -29.48 9.54
CA GLY A 239 15.51 -29.44 8.78
C GLY A 239 16.23 -28.10 8.91
N ALA A 240 15.50 -26.98 8.93
CA ALA A 240 16.10 -25.66 9.09
C ALA A 240 16.86 -25.55 10.42
N ARG A 241 16.25 -26.00 11.52
CA ARG A 241 16.90 -26.03 12.85
C ARG A 241 18.17 -26.88 12.83
N ARG A 242 18.10 -28.12 12.31
CA ARG A 242 19.23 -29.05 12.24
C ARG A 242 20.38 -28.50 11.40
N LEU A 243 20.09 -27.91 10.24
CA LEU A 243 21.08 -27.31 9.34
C LEU A 243 21.72 -26.06 9.96
N CYS A 244 20.95 -25.24 10.66
CA CYS A 244 21.48 -24.07 11.37
C CYS A 244 22.49 -24.46 12.46
N LEU A 245 22.17 -25.49 13.24
CA LEU A 245 23.11 -26.03 14.25
C LEU A 245 24.35 -26.66 13.62
N CYS A 246 24.29 -27.05 12.35
CA CYS A 246 25.47 -27.54 11.64
C CYS A 246 26.46 -26.43 11.31
N LEU A 247 26.06 -25.16 11.17
CA LEU A 247 26.88 -24.08 10.61
C LEU A 247 28.30 -23.97 11.23
N ASN A 248 28.43 -24.18 12.54
CA ASN A 248 29.70 -24.07 13.27
C ASN A 248 30.45 -25.41 13.46
N GLY A 249 30.08 -26.45 12.71
CA GLY A 249 30.80 -27.72 12.76
C GLY A 249 32.25 -27.54 12.31
N ALA A 250 33.20 -28.17 13.01
CA ALA A 250 34.62 -28.08 12.68
C ALA A 250 34.90 -28.61 11.25
N ASP A 251 35.18 -27.70 10.31
CA ASP A 251 35.51 -28.01 8.93
C ASP A 251 36.52 -27.00 8.35
N PRO A 252 37.82 -27.35 8.28
CA PRO A 252 38.84 -26.48 7.70
C PRO A 252 38.61 -26.12 6.23
N SER A 253 37.76 -26.88 5.51
CA SER A 253 37.46 -26.62 4.11
C SER A 253 36.37 -25.57 3.89
N GLY A 254 35.57 -25.27 4.92
CA GLY A 254 34.42 -24.36 4.86
C GLY A 254 33.22 -24.88 4.05
N GLN A 255 33.27 -26.12 3.53
CA GLN A 255 32.18 -26.68 2.72
C GLN A 255 30.92 -26.92 3.54
N LEU A 256 31.06 -27.28 4.81
CA LEU A 256 29.96 -27.55 5.70
C LEU A 256 29.12 -26.28 5.93
N LEU A 257 29.77 -25.15 6.19
CA LEU A 257 29.13 -23.85 6.37
C LEU A 257 28.44 -23.42 5.06
N PHE A 258 29.16 -23.47 3.95
CA PHE A 258 28.64 -23.09 2.63
C PHE A 258 27.38 -23.89 2.23
N ARG A 259 27.43 -25.24 2.31
CA ARG A 259 26.28 -26.07 1.93
C ARG A 259 25.10 -25.91 2.86
N SER A 260 25.34 -25.78 4.16
CA SER A 260 24.25 -25.58 5.14
C SER A 260 23.54 -24.26 4.90
N SER A 261 24.28 -23.17 4.65
CA SER A 261 23.72 -21.86 4.33
C SER A 261 22.94 -21.86 3.01
N ASP A 262 23.45 -22.53 1.97
CA ASP A 262 22.78 -22.62 0.66
C ASP A 262 21.45 -23.41 0.75
N ILE A 263 21.43 -24.50 1.53
CA ILE A 263 20.17 -25.23 1.79
C ILE A 263 19.21 -24.34 2.58
N LEU A 264 19.66 -23.68 3.66
CA LEU A 264 18.82 -22.77 4.45
C LEU A 264 18.22 -21.65 3.60
N TRP A 265 19.00 -21.10 2.66
CA TRP A 265 18.52 -20.12 1.70
C TRP A 265 17.39 -20.70 0.82
N ASN A 266 17.59 -21.89 0.25
CA ASN A 266 16.59 -22.56 -0.58
C ASN A 266 15.30 -22.86 0.21
N LEU A 267 15.40 -23.19 1.51
CA LEU A 267 14.23 -23.36 2.38
C LEU A 267 13.45 -22.04 2.54
N LEU A 268 14.15 -20.92 2.80
CA LEU A 268 13.54 -19.59 2.95
C LEU A 268 12.93 -19.05 1.65
N GLU A 269 13.46 -19.45 0.49
CA GLU A 269 12.98 -19.02 -0.82
C GLU A 269 11.75 -19.81 -1.29
N LYS A 270 11.68 -21.12 -1.00
CA LYS A 270 10.70 -22.03 -1.61
C LYS A 270 9.58 -22.48 -0.67
N VAL A 271 9.77 -22.36 0.63
CA VAL A 271 8.78 -22.74 1.66
C VAL A 271 8.24 -21.48 2.33
N SER A 272 7.14 -21.60 3.07
CA SER A 272 6.63 -20.51 3.91
C SER A 272 7.73 -19.98 4.83
N LYS A 273 8.07 -18.68 4.67
CA LYS A 273 9.07 -17.99 5.49
C LYS A 273 8.75 -18.10 6.98
N GLU A 274 7.47 -18.00 7.34
CA GLU A 274 7.00 -18.07 8.73
C GLU A 274 7.35 -19.40 9.38
N GLU A 275 7.16 -20.52 8.66
CA GLU A 275 7.47 -21.85 9.18
C GLU A 275 8.98 -22.06 9.37
N VAL A 276 9.79 -21.61 8.41
CA VAL A 276 11.26 -21.70 8.52
C VAL A 276 11.76 -20.82 9.67
N VAL A 277 11.25 -19.60 9.82
CA VAL A 277 11.58 -18.70 10.95
C VAL A 277 11.17 -19.33 12.28
N ASN A 278 10.01 -19.99 12.35
CA ASN A 278 9.54 -20.69 13.56
C ASN A 278 10.50 -21.80 14.01
N GLN A 279 11.20 -22.46 13.09
CA GLN A 279 12.22 -23.46 13.43
C GLN A 279 13.55 -22.84 13.85
N LEU A 280 13.89 -21.67 13.30
CA LEU A 280 15.15 -20.97 13.54
C LEU A 280 15.11 -20.02 14.75
N ARG A 281 13.92 -19.77 15.33
CA ARG A 281 13.76 -18.84 16.47
C ARG A 281 14.40 -19.30 17.79
N SER A 282 14.94 -20.51 17.88
CA SER A 282 15.54 -20.98 19.14
C SER A 282 16.85 -20.25 19.43
N LEU A 283 17.16 -20.03 20.71
CA LEU A 283 18.37 -19.32 21.12
C LEU A 283 19.65 -20.01 20.60
N GLU A 284 19.65 -21.34 20.53
CA GLU A 284 20.77 -22.12 20.00
C GLU A 284 20.99 -21.87 18.51
N CYS A 285 19.90 -21.78 17.72
CA CYS A 285 20.00 -21.46 16.29
C CYS A 285 20.51 -20.04 16.06
N VAL A 286 20.00 -19.06 16.80
CA VAL A 286 20.47 -17.68 16.68
C VAL A 286 21.94 -17.55 17.10
N HIS A 287 22.36 -18.24 18.17
CA HIS A 287 23.77 -18.35 18.53
C HIS A 287 24.59 -19.02 17.43
N ALA A 288 24.10 -20.10 16.84
CA ALA A 288 24.83 -20.78 15.78
C ALA A 288 25.04 -19.87 14.57
N LEU A 289 24.00 -19.14 14.16
CA LEU A 289 24.09 -18.15 13.09
C LEU A 289 25.06 -17.00 13.44
N LYS A 290 25.04 -16.53 14.69
CA LYS A 290 25.93 -15.47 15.18
C LYS A 290 27.39 -15.87 15.09
N GLU A 291 27.77 -17.04 15.62
CA GLU A 291 29.17 -17.50 15.61
C GLU A 291 29.69 -17.69 14.18
N ALA A 292 28.87 -18.30 13.30
CA ALA A 292 29.21 -18.49 11.90
C ALA A 292 29.42 -17.15 11.19
N PHE A 293 28.56 -16.17 11.47
CA PHE A 293 28.71 -14.82 10.93
C PHE A 293 29.99 -14.14 11.43
N VAL A 294 30.29 -14.21 12.73
CA VAL A 294 31.49 -13.61 13.33
C VAL A 294 32.77 -14.21 12.74
N GLU A 295 32.82 -15.52 12.53
CA GLU A 295 33.97 -16.18 11.89
C GLU A 295 34.23 -15.61 10.48
N LEU A 296 33.16 -15.43 9.70
CA LEU A 296 33.26 -14.90 8.33
C LEU A 296 33.56 -13.39 8.27
N VAL A 297 33.21 -12.61 9.30
CA VAL A 297 33.55 -11.18 9.39
C VAL A 297 35.06 -10.95 9.42
N CYS A 298 35.82 -11.87 10.02
CA CYS A 298 37.28 -11.86 10.02
C CYS A 298 37.90 -12.61 8.82
N GLY A 299 37.08 -13.16 7.92
CA GLY A 299 37.50 -13.86 6.71
C GLY A 299 38.15 -12.94 5.68
N PHE A 300 39.12 -13.48 4.94
CA PHE A 300 39.88 -12.75 3.92
C PHE A 300 39.54 -13.15 2.49
N ARG A 301 38.83 -14.27 2.28
CA ARG A 301 38.50 -14.73 0.92
C ARG A 301 37.23 -14.06 0.44
N HIS A 302 37.15 -13.84 -0.86
CA HIS A 302 35.94 -13.33 -1.50
C HIS A 302 34.70 -14.21 -1.23
N CYS A 303 34.86 -15.53 -1.22
CA CYS A 303 33.76 -16.45 -0.91
C CYS A 303 33.25 -16.28 0.54
N ASP A 304 34.14 -15.92 1.46
CA ASP A 304 33.79 -15.69 2.87
C ASP A 304 32.95 -14.41 2.98
N HIS A 305 33.31 -13.35 2.24
CA HIS A 305 32.55 -12.09 2.21
C HIS A 305 31.16 -12.26 1.61
N GLN A 306 31.03 -13.08 0.56
CA GLN A 306 29.72 -13.40 -0.03
C GLN A 306 28.86 -14.19 0.97
N LEU A 307 29.42 -15.23 1.57
CA LEU A 307 28.70 -16.07 2.53
C LEU A 307 28.30 -15.30 3.79
N ARG A 308 29.15 -14.38 4.26
CA ARG A 308 28.84 -13.43 5.35
C ARG A 308 27.59 -12.63 5.03
N ASN A 309 27.48 -12.10 3.81
CA ASN A 309 26.33 -11.32 3.39
C ASN A 309 25.08 -12.20 3.26
N ASP A 310 25.21 -13.43 2.75
CA ASP A 310 24.11 -14.40 2.69
C ASP A 310 23.56 -14.71 4.09
N LEU A 311 24.44 -14.95 5.08
CA LEU A 311 24.04 -15.13 6.47
C LEU A 311 23.39 -13.88 7.08
N LEU A 312 23.85 -12.69 6.71
CA LEU A 312 23.26 -11.43 7.17
C LEU A 312 21.86 -11.21 6.60
N VAL A 313 21.61 -11.62 5.35
CA VAL A 313 20.25 -11.62 4.78
C VAL A 313 19.35 -12.58 5.56
N ILE A 314 19.82 -13.79 5.86
CA ILE A 314 19.07 -14.74 6.72
C ILE A 314 18.77 -14.09 8.08
N ALA A 315 19.77 -13.49 8.73
CA ALA A 315 19.58 -12.80 10.01
C ALA A 315 18.57 -11.64 9.92
N THR A 316 18.58 -10.90 8.81
CA THR A 316 17.64 -9.80 8.54
C THR A 316 16.21 -10.32 8.41
N LEU A 317 15.99 -11.42 7.68
CA LEU A 317 14.68 -12.06 7.56
C LEU A 317 14.17 -12.59 8.92
N LEU A 318 15.06 -13.15 9.73
CA LEU A 318 14.71 -13.60 11.08
C LEU A 318 14.34 -12.42 12.00
N ALA A 319 15.02 -11.28 11.86
CA ALA A 319 14.75 -10.08 12.65
C ALA A 319 13.37 -9.46 12.41
N GLU A 320 12.70 -9.78 11.30
CA GLU A 320 11.34 -9.30 11.03
C GLU A 320 10.31 -9.89 12.02
N SER A 321 10.62 -11.04 12.62
CA SER A 321 9.77 -11.66 13.64
C SER A 321 10.26 -11.31 15.05
N PRO A 322 9.44 -10.64 15.89
CA PRO A 322 9.82 -10.27 17.25
C PRO A 322 10.02 -11.48 18.18
N ALA A 323 9.62 -12.68 17.75
CA ALA A 323 9.81 -13.92 18.52
C ALA A 323 11.25 -14.46 18.47
N VAL A 324 12.11 -13.91 17.60
CA VAL A 324 13.50 -14.36 17.45
C VAL A 324 14.42 -13.62 18.45
N PRO A 325 15.16 -14.32 19.32
CA PRO A 325 15.95 -13.72 20.40
C PRO A 325 17.30 -13.15 19.92
N LEU A 326 17.27 -12.17 19.00
CA LEU A 326 18.48 -11.51 18.48
C LEU A 326 19.19 -10.63 19.51
N ILE A 327 18.44 -10.07 20.46
CA ILE A 327 18.99 -9.21 21.52
C ILE A 327 19.63 -10.08 22.60
N GLU A 328 18.92 -11.10 23.10
CA GLU A 328 19.36 -12.01 24.17
C GLU A 328 20.57 -12.83 23.75
N SER A 329 20.66 -13.21 22.47
CA SER A 329 21.83 -13.91 21.91
C SER A 329 23.09 -13.04 21.80
N GLY A 330 22.94 -11.71 21.99
CA GLY A 330 23.98 -10.72 21.75
C GLY A 330 24.28 -10.48 20.26
N PHE A 331 23.56 -11.11 19.34
CA PHE A 331 23.81 -10.97 17.90
C PHE A 331 23.46 -9.55 17.41
N ALA A 332 22.33 -8.99 17.87
CA ALA A 332 21.93 -7.62 17.55
C ALA A 332 23.04 -6.61 17.89
N LYS A 333 23.70 -6.77 19.06
CA LYS A 333 24.81 -5.90 19.47
C LYS A 333 25.97 -5.95 18.49
N ILE A 334 26.36 -7.14 18.01
CA ILE A 334 27.45 -7.30 17.04
C ILE A 334 27.10 -6.59 15.73
N LEU A 335 25.88 -6.80 15.24
CA LEU A 335 25.39 -6.20 13.99
C LEU A 335 25.36 -4.67 14.09
N ILE A 336 24.85 -4.12 15.20
CA ILE A 336 24.82 -2.67 15.44
C ILE A 336 26.25 -2.11 15.48
N VAL A 337 27.18 -2.75 16.17
CA VAL A 337 28.56 -2.25 16.26
C VAL A 337 29.24 -2.27 14.89
N LEU A 338 29.07 -3.33 14.09
CA LEU A 338 29.60 -3.38 12.73
C LEU A 338 28.97 -2.30 11.83
N ALA A 339 27.70 -1.99 12.06
CA ALA A 339 27.00 -0.95 11.33
C ALA A 339 27.51 0.46 11.66
N THR A 340 28.09 0.70 12.85
CA THR A 340 28.50 2.04 13.30
C THR A 340 30.01 2.24 13.39
N CYS A 341 30.82 1.17 13.36
CA CYS A 341 32.26 1.24 13.69
C CYS A 341 33.10 2.07 12.72
N THR A 342 32.64 2.31 11.49
CA THR A 342 33.37 3.13 10.51
C THR A 342 33.16 4.62 10.74
N GLU A 343 31.98 5.01 11.23
CA GLU A 343 31.62 6.41 11.51
C GLU A 343 31.96 6.82 12.94
N VAL A 344 31.78 5.90 13.90
CA VAL A 344 32.03 6.13 15.32
C VAL A 344 33.21 5.31 15.77
N LYS A 345 34.29 5.97 16.17
CA LYS A 345 35.53 5.33 16.66
C LYS A 345 35.38 4.88 18.11
N LEU A 346 34.52 3.88 18.35
CA LEU A 346 34.42 3.20 19.64
C LEU A 346 35.32 1.96 19.64
N PRO A 347 36.30 1.84 20.56
CA PRO A 347 37.05 0.61 20.72
C PRO A 347 36.09 -0.50 21.16
N ASN A 348 35.79 -1.44 20.26
CA ASN A 348 34.98 -2.60 20.61
C ASN A 348 35.79 -3.88 20.40
N PRO A 349 36.00 -4.70 21.45
CA PRO A 349 36.69 -5.99 21.33
C PRO A 349 36.10 -6.90 20.25
N LEU A 350 34.80 -6.78 19.98
CA LEU A 350 34.06 -7.59 19.01
C LEU A 350 34.42 -7.28 17.54
N VAL A 351 35.07 -6.15 17.27
CA VAL A 351 35.46 -5.69 15.92
C VAL A 351 36.99 -5.65 15.79
N LYS A 352 37.71 -6.19 16.78
CA LYS A 352 39.17 -6.20 16.81
C LYS A 352 39.70 -7.11 15.70
N GLY A 353 40.18 -6.50 14.61
CA GLY A 353 40.70 -7.20 13.44
C GLY A 353 39.83 -7.06 12.19
N PHE A 354 38.59 -6.56 12.32
CA PHE A 354 37.78 -6.21 11.15
C PHE A 354 38.37 -4.98 10.45
N LYS A 355 38.49 -5.05 9.13
CA LYS A 355 38.94 -3.94 8.30
C LYS A 355 38.03 -3.84 7.08
N LEU A 356 37.33 -2.73 6.97
CA LEU A 356 36.53 -2.41 5.79
C LEU A 356 37.46 -2.21 4.58
N THR A 357 37.26 -3.00 3.52
CA THR A 357 38.11 -3.00 2.31
C THR A 357 37.54 -2.16 1.18
N TYR A 358 36.31 -1.64 1.34
CA TYR A 358 35.56 -0.92 0.31
C TYR A 358 35.30 -1.75 -0.96
N SER A 359 35.27 -3.08 -0.82
CA SER A 359 34.81 -4.01 -1.86
C SER A 359 33.32 -3.85 -2.12
N TYR A 360 32.83 -4.46 -3.20
CA TYR A 360 31.39 -4.50 -3.47
C TYR A 360 30.65 -5.30 -2.37
N GLU A 361 31.25 -6.38 -1.88
CA GLU A 361 30.69 -7.21 -0.81
C GLU A 361 30.60 -6.43 0.52
N ASP A 362 31.59 -5.59 0.84
CA ASP A 362 31.56 -4.73 2.03
C ASP A 362 30.51 -3.62 1.90
N PHE A 363 30.32 -3.10 0.69
CA PHE A 363 29.23 -2.15 0.40
C PHE A 363 27.86 -2.81 0.63
N GLU A 364 27.62 -4.00 0.09
CA GLU A 364 26.38 -4.74 0.31
C GLU A 364 26.17 -5.08 1.79
N MET A 365 27.23 -5.50 2.50
CA MET A 365 27.18 -5.72 3.95
C MET A 365 26.72 -4.46 4.69
N LYS A 366 27.30 -3.29 4.37
CA LYS A 366 26.96 -2.03 5.03
C LYS A 366 25.49 -1.66 4.83
N LYS A 367 24.92 -1.89 3.64
CA LYS A 367 23.49 -1.68 3.39
C LYS A 367 22.62 -2.63 4.22
N LEU A 368 22.96 -3.91 4.26
CA LEU A 368 22.23 -4.91 5.04
C LEU A 368 22.28 -4.59 6.54
N LEU A 369 23.43 -4.12 7.05
CA LEU A 369 23.60 -3.67 8.42
C LEU A 369 22.74 -2.45 8.76
N PHE A 370 22.57 -1.50 7.83
CA PHE A 370 21.62 -0.40 8.01
C PHE A 370 20.17 -0.89 8.00
N ASN A 371 19.83 -1.77 7.07
CA ASN A 371 18.47 -2.32 6.97
C ASN A 371 18.04 -3.04 8.26
N ILE A 372 18.91 -3.86 8.84
CA ILE A 372 18.59 -4.58 10.08
C ILE A 372 18.45 -3.63 11.28
N ILE A 373 19.19 -2.51 11.35
CA ILE A 373 18.94 -1.47 12.37
C ILE A 373 17.51 -0.92 12.23
N GLY A 374 17.08 -0.64 10.99
CA GLY A 374 15.71 -0.19 10.73
C GLY A 374 14.66 -1.19 11.20
N ILE A 375 14.88 -2.49 10.97
CA ILE A 375 13.99 -3.56 11.44
C ILE A 375 13.98 -3.64 12.97
N LEU A 376 15.15 -3.67 13.61
CA LEU A 376 15.30 -3.75 15.06
C LEU A 376 14.70 -2.54 15.78
N SER A 377 14.59 -1.37 15.12
CA SER A 377 13.94 -0.18 15.69
C SER A 377 12.45 -0.32 15.96
N LYS A 378 11.80 -1.34 15.38
CA LYS A 378 10.41 -1.68 15.70
C LYS A 378 10.27 -2.34 17.08
N ASP A 379 11.34 -2.91 17.63
CA ASP A 379 11.37 -3.45 18.98
C ASP A 379 11.92 -2.40 19.96
N PRO A 380 11.11 -1.89 20.91
CA PRO A 380 11.55 -0.93 21.92
C PRO A 380 12.76 -1.41 22.74
N SER A 381 12.94 -2.72 22.89
CA SER A 381 14.06 -3.33 23.62
C SER A 381 15.43 -3.02 22.98
N SER A 382 15.45 -2.70 21.69
CA SER A 382 16.66 -2.32 20.96
C SER A 382 17.16 -0.90 21.28
N ALA A 383 16.32 -0.03 21.88
CA ALA A 383 16.64 1.37 22.10
C ALA A 383 17.92 1.56 22.95
N GLN A 384 18.08 0.78 24.02
CA GLN A 384 19.29 0.84 24.85
C GLN A 384 20.54 0.48 24.05
N LEU A 385 20.49 -0.59 23.25
CA LEU A 385 21.61 -1.00 22.41
C LEU A 385 21.98 0.06 21.38
N PHE A 386 21.01 0.70 20.75
CA PHE A 386 21.27 1.78 19.79
C PHE A 386 21.90 3.02 20.46
N SER A 387 21.44 3.38 21.66
CA SER A 387 21.97 4.49 22.44
C SER A 387 23.43 4.24 22.86
N GLU A 388 23.73 3.06 23.42
CA GLU A 388 25.09 2.67 23.85
C GLU A 388 26.09 2.64 22.68
N ASN A 389 25.64 2.16 21.51
CA ASN A 389 26.51 1.99 20.33
C ASN A 389 26.45 3.17 19.35
N HIS A 390 25.94 4.33 19.80
CA HIS A 390 26.00 5.61 19.09
C HIS A 390 25.43 5.56 17.66
N VAL A 391 24.29 4.88 17.48
CA VAL A 391 23.64 4.73 16.17
C VAL A 391 23.25 6.07 15.56
N ILE A 392 22.68 6.99 16.35
CA ILE A 392 22.29 8.33 15.86
C ILE A 392 23.51 9.09 15.29
N PRO A 393 24.62 9.28 16.03
CA PRO A 393 25.84 9.87 15.47
C PRO A 393 26.35 9.17 14.19
N ALA A 394 26.30 7.84 14.15
CA ALA A 394 26.76 7.07 13.00
C ALA A 394 25.92 7.35 11.74
N LEU A 395 24.60 7.46 11.89
CA LEU A 395 23.71 7.79 10.78
C LEU A 395 23.84 9.27 10.38
N LEU A 396 23.95 10.18 11.36
CA LEU A 396 24.18 11.61 11.12
C LEU A 396 25.48 11.91 10.39
N TYR A 397 26.49 11.03 10.49
CA TYR A 397 27.73 11.15 9.71
C TYR A 397 27.48 11.27 8.20
N TYR A 398 26.40 10.67 7.68
CA TYR A 398 26.02 10.72 6.27
C TYR A 398 25.18 11.95 5.89
N VAL A 399 24.73 12.75 6.87
CA VAL A 399 23.96 13.99 6.65
C VAL A 399 24.91 15.14 6.33
N LYS A 400 25.61 15.00 5.20
CA LYS A 400 26.57 15.97 4.67
C LYS A 400 26.81 15.74 3.18
N GLN A 401 27.28 16.78 2.49
CA GLN A 401 27.70 16.66 1.10
C GLN A 401 28.85 15.65 0.95
N ASN A 402 28.81 14.84 -0.11
CA ASN A 402 29.95 13.99 -0.48
C ASN A 402 31.13 14.86 -0.93
N GLN A 403 32.14 14.98 -0.08
CA GLN A 403 33.41 15.63 -0.41
C GLN A 403 34.36 14.57 -0.94
N ARG A 404 34.94 14.81 -2.14
CA ARG A 404 35.93 13.89 -2.71
C ARG A 404 37.11 13.74 -1.74
N SER A 405 37.28 12.54 -1.18
CA SER A 405 38.42 12.23 -0.33
C SER A 405 39.64 11.83 -1.19
N ALA A 406 40.84 12.08 -0.68
CA ALA A 406 42.10 11.67 -1.30
C ALA A 406 42.49 10.21 -0.97
N PHE A 407 41.67 9.51 -0.17
CA PHE A 407 41.92 8.17 0.35
C PHE A 407 40.94 7.16 -0.26
N PRO A 408 41.16 5.84 -0.09
CA PRO A 408 40.17 4.83 -0.49
C PRO A 408 38.87 5.07 0.26
N ASP A 409 37.81 5.37 -0.48
CA ASP A 409 36.48 5.69 0.03
C ASP A 409 35.44 5.16 -0.96
N TRP A 410 34.17 5.14 -0.55
CA TRP A 410 33.06 4.75 -1.41
C TRP A 410 33.03 5.59 -2.69
N SER A 411 32.71 4.95 -3.82
CA SER A 411 32.43 5.70 -5.04
C SER A 411 31.24 6.66 -4.82
N ALA A 412 31.15 7.74 -5.60
CA ALA A 412 30.06 8.71 -5.43
C ALA A 412 28.65 8.09 -5.46
N ALA A 413 28.46 7.05 -6.28
CA ALA A 413 27.19 6.31 -6.36
C ALA A 413 26.94 5.44 -5.13
N GLN A 414 27.97 4.75 -4.62
CA GLN A 414 27.86 3.95 -3.40
C GLN A 414 27.62 4.84 -2.17
N TYR A 415 28.33 5.96 -2.06
CA TYR A 415 28.12 6.91 -0.97
C TYR A 415 26.70 7.48 -1.01
N GLU A 416 26.18 7.85 -2.18
CA GLU A 416 24.79 8.30 -2.33
C GLU A 416 23.80 7.24 -1.83
N GLU A 417 23.99 5.97 -2.21
CA GLU A 417 23.11 4.89 -1.77
C GLU A 417 23.16 4.67 -0.25
N LEU A 418 24.36 4.67 0.35
CA LEU A 418 24.53 4.59 1.80
C LEU A 418 23.94 5.80 2.51
N GLN A 419 24.10 7.00 1.95
CA GLN A 419 23.54 8.23 2.51
C GLN A 419 22.01 8.18 2.55
N LEU A 420 21.37 7.80 1.44
CA LEU A 420 19.91 7.71 1.38
C LEU A 420 19.38 6.59 2.29
N HIS A 421 20.11 5.47 2.37
CA HIS A 421 19.76 4.38 3.28
C HIS A 421 19.91 4.81 4.75
N ALA A 422 20.98 5.54 5.10
CA ALA A 422 21.21 6.06 6.44
C ALA A 422 20.10 7.04 6.86
N LEU A 423 19.66 7.94 5.97
CA LEU A 423 18.52 8.84 6.23
C LEU A 423 17.21 8.06 6.40
N ALA A 424 16.97 7.03 5.58
CA ALA A 424 15.78 6.19 5.71
C ALA A 424 15.74 5.46 7.07
N VAL A 425 16.87 4.93 7.52
CA VAL A 425 16.99 4.28 8.84
C VAL A 425 16.92 5.31 9.96
N LEU A 426 17.50 6.49 9.79
CA LEU A 426 17.41 7.58 10.77
C LEU A 426 15.95 7.98 11.02
N ALA A 427 15.10 7.99 9.98
CA ALA A 427 13.67 8.27 10.13
C ALA A 427 12.91 7.19 10.93
N SER A 428 13.48 5.98 11.07
CA SER A 428 12.90 4.91 11.90
C SER A 428 13.46 4.93 13.33
N VAL A 429 14.76 5.24 13.48
CA VAL A 429 15.46 5.20 14.77
C VAL A 429 15.31 6.50 15.57
N ALA A 430 15.25 7.66 14.92
CA ALA A 430 15.17 8.96 15.60
C ALA A 430 13.94 9.09 16.52
N PRO A 431 12.73 8.64 16.12
CA PRO A 431 11.57 8.68 17.01
C PRO A 431 11.70 7.83 18.27
N VAL A 432 12.49 6.75 18.22
CA VAL A 432 12.75 5.86 19.36
C VAL A 432 13.84 6.43 20.29
N LEU A 433 14.70 7.31 19.77
CA LEU A 433 15.87 7.86 20.46
C LEU A 433 15.88 9.40 20.49
N VAL A 434 14.73 10.01 20.80
CA VAL A 434 14.55 11.48 20.77
C VAL A 434 15.60 12.22 21.61
N ASP A 435 15.90 11.74 22.82
CA ASP A 435 16.90 12.38 23.70
C ASP A 435 18.29 12.40 23.05
N LYS A 436 18.69 11.28 22.43
CA LYS A 436 19.97 11.21 21.72
C LYS A 436 19.96 12.06 20.46
N TYR A 437 18.87 12.02 19.70
CA TYR A 437 18.65 12.86 18.53
C TYR A 437 18.85 14.36 18.84
N LEU A 438 18.22 14.86 19.91
CA LEU A 438 18.37 16.24 20.36
C LEU A 438 19.78 16.54 20.87
N SER A 439 20.37 15.64 21.67
CA SER A 439 21.73 15.82 22.19
C SER A 439 22.80 15.90 21.09
N CYS A 440 22.52 15.30 19.93
CA CYS A 440 23.39 15.34 18.75
C CYS A 440 23.09 16.52 17.80
N GLN A 441 22.20 17.44 18.17
CA GLN A 441 21.80 18.59 17.34
C GLN A 441 21.29 18.16 15.96
N ALA A 442 20.60 17.03 15.87
CA ALA A 442 20.21 16.42 14.60
C ALA A 442 19.33 17.34 13.73
N ASN A 443 18.45 18.14 14.35
CA ASN A 443 17.68 19.18 13.67
C ASN A 443 18.59 20.14 12.88
N THR A 444 19.67 20.63 13.50
CA THR A 444 20.63 21.54 12.86
C THR A 444 21.28 20.90 11.65
N PHE A 445 21.73 19.65 11.77
CA PHE A 445 22.32 18.91 10.65
C PHE A 445 21.34 18.76 9.48
N LEU A 446 20.08 18.42 9.77
CA LEU A 446 19.06 18.22 8.73
C LEU A 446 18.69 19.54 8.05
N LEU A 447 18.51 20.64 8.80
CA LEU A 447 18.18 21.96 8.23
C LEU A 447 19.32 22.49 7.35
N VAL A 448 20.58 22.39 7.79
CA VAL A 448 21.74 22.77 6.96
C VAL A 448 21.84 21.88 5.72
N PHE A 449 21.55 20.59 5.85
CA PHE A 449 21.59 19.67 4.72
C PHE A 449 20.45 19.93 3.71
N LEU A 450 19.28 20.37 4.18
CA LEU A 450 18.18 20.82 3.32
C LEU A 450 18.51 22.12 2.57
N GLU A 451 19.24 23.04 3.18
CA GLU A 451 19.77 24.23 2.50
C GLU A 451 20.67 23.84 1.32
N TRP A 452 21.56 22.86 1.51
CA TRP A 452 22.37 22.31 0.42
C TRP A 452 21.51 21.63 -0.67
N CYS A 453 20.36 21.05 -0.32
CA CYS A 453 19.48 20.41 -1.29
C CYS A 453 18.85 21.39 -2.28
N ILE A 454 18.63 22.65 -1.89
CA ILE A 454 18.11 23.71 -2.76
C ILE A 454 19.22 24.54 -3.44
N SER A 455 20.47 24.41 -2.98
CA SER A 455 21.60 25.16 -3.55
C SER A 455 21.99 24.70 -4.96
N GLN A 456 22.70 25.56 -5.69
CA GLN A 456 23.28 25.24 -7.02
C GLN A 456 24.58 24.41 -6.94
N ASP A 457 24.97 23.94 -5.75
CA ASP A 457 26.21 23.19 -5.59
C ASP A 457 26.22 21.90 -6.41
N PRO A 458 27.39 21.46 -6.90
CA PRO A 458 27.49 20.29 -7.75
C PRO A 458 27.04 19.03 -7.02
N PHE A 459 26.21 18.24 -7.72
CA PHE A 459 25.76 16.92 -7.30
C PHE A 459 26.46 15.84 -8.13
N PHE A 460 27.09 14.89 -7.46
CA PHE A 460 27.87 13.82 -8.11
C PHE A 460 27.19 12.45 -8.06
N GLY A 461 25.98 12.37 -7.49
CA GLY A 461 25.20 11.14 -7.43
C GLY A 461 24.65 10.73 -8.81
N ARG A 462 24.30 9.45 -8.93
CA ARG A 462 23.71 8.87 -10.14
C ARG A 462 22.22 8.61 -10.01
N GLY A 463 21.67 8.52 -8.79
CA GLY A 463 20.24 8.31 -8.51
C GLY A 463 19.68 7.00 -9.07
N ASN A 464 20.49 5.94 -9.11
CA ASN A 464 20.09 4.61 -9.61
C ASN A 464 19.73 3.64 -8.46
N SER A 465 19.86 4.05 -7.21
CA SER A 465 19.53 3.21 -6.05
C SER A 465 18.02 3.21 -5.79
N PHE A 466 17.54 2.21 -5.05
CA PHE A 466 16.13 2.10 -4.65
C PHE A 466 15.62 3.38 -3.98
N HIS A 467 16.35 3.89 -2.99
CA HIS A 467 16.02 5.15 -2.31
C HIS A 467 16.27 6.40 -3.19
N GLY A 468 16.99 6.29 -4.32
CA GLY A 468 17.23 7.39 -5.26
C GLY A 468 16.13 7.57 -6.33
N THR A 469 15.12 6.70 -6.33
CA THR A 469 14.05 6.69 -7.34
C THR A 469 13.31 8.03 -7.42
N GLY A 470 13.16 8.55 -8.64
CA GLY A 470 12.49 9.84 -8.89
C GLY A 470 13.40 11.07 -8.77
N GLY A 471 14.64 10.92 -8.28
CA GLY A 471 15.59 12.02 -8.05
C GLY A 471 16.84 11.98 -8.93
N ARG A 472 16.84 11.24 -10.05
CA ARG A 472 18.05 10.97 -10.85
C ARG A 472 18.79 12.25 -11.26
N GLY A 473 20.05 12.37 -10.83
CA GLY A 473 20.90 13.53 -11.13
C GLY A 473 20.53 14.81 -10.38
N THR A 474 19.67 14.73 -9.38
CA THR A 474 19.19 15.86 -8.56
C THR A 474 19.34 15.53 -7.07
N LYS A 475 19.20 16.55 -6.21
CA LYS A 475 19.23 16.40 -4.75
C LYS A 475 17.85 16.05 -4.15
N LEU A 476 16.84 15.75 -5.00
CA LEU A 476 15.45 15.52 -4.56
C LEU A 476 15.31 14.32 -3.64
N ALA A 477 16.09 13.25 -3.86
CA ALA A 477 16.06 12.09 -2.96
C ALA A 477 16.57 12.45 -1.56
N GLN A 478 17.67 13.20 -1.47
CA GLN A 478 18.24 13.68 -0.21
C GLN A 478 17.25 14.58 0.54
N MET A 479 16.62 15.51 -0.19
CA MET A 479 15.57 16.37 0.35
C MET A 479 14.40 15.55 0.92
N ARG A 480 13.86 14.62 0.12
CA ARG A 480 12.75 13.74 0.52
C ARG A 480 13.06 12.96 1.80
N TYR A 481 14.21 12.30 1.87
CA TYR A 481 14.54 11.49 3.05
C TYR A 481 14.89 12.36 4.27
N SER A 482 15.47 13.55 4.09
CA SER A 482 15.72 14.48 5.20
C SER A 482 14.41 15.01 5.80
N LEU A 483 13.45 15.38 4.95
CA LEU A 483 12.11 15.77 5.37
C LEU A 483 11.37 14.61 6.04
N ARG A 484 11.56 13.37 5.56
CA ARG A 484 10.99 12.19 6.20
C ARG A 484 11.52 11.96 7.62
N VAL A 485 12.81 12.24 7.86
CA VAL A 485 13.37 12.24 9.23
C VAL A 485 12.67 13.30 10.07
N LEU A 486 12.64 14.57 9.63
CA LEU A 486 11.96 15.65 10.38
C LEU A 486 10.50 15.32 10.68
N ARG A 487 9.76 14.87 9.67
CA ARG A 487 8.38 14.40 9.79
C ARG A 487 8.23 13.31 10.86
N SER A 488 9.12 12.32 10.87
CA SER A 488 9.03 11.19 11.80
C SER A 488 9.18 11.63 13.27
N VAL A 489 10.04 12.60 13.55
CA VAL A 489 10.29 13.08 14.92
C VAL A 489 9.22 14.09 15.35
N VAL A 490 8.79 14.97 14.44
CA VAL A 490 7.71 15.94 14.71
C VAL A 490 6.37 15.25 14.95
N ALA A 491 6.11 14.12 14.29
CA ALA A 491 4.90 13.30 14.52
C ALA A 491 4.77 12.73 15.94
N LEU A 492 5.80 12.87 16.79
CA LEU A 492 5.71 12.54 18.21
C LEU A 492 5.07 13.64 19.07
N TYR A 493 4.82 14.82 18.49
CA TYR A 493 4.30 16.00 19.22
C TYR A 493 5.15 16.34 20.45
N ASN A 494 6.48 16.20 20.33
CA ASN A 494 7.41 16.50 21.42
C ASN A 494 7.81 17.98 21.42
N ASP A 495 7.45 18.71 22.48
CA ASP A 495 7.69 20.16 22.60
C ASP A 495 9.15 20.56 22.46
N ALA A 496 10.10 19.76 22.99
CA ALA A 496 11.52 20.08 22.91
C ALA A 496 12.05 19.98 21.47
N VAL A 497 11.57 19.00 20.71
CA VAL A 497 11.88 18.87 19.27
C VAL A 497 11.30 20.04 18.49
N ASN A 498 10.01 20.31 18.68
CA ASN A 498 9.28 21.32 17.93
C ASN A 498 9.84 22.72 18.20
N SER A 499 10.05 23.07 19.48
CA SER A 499 10.63 24.36 19.87
C SER A 499 12.05 24.51 19.32
N ASN A 500 12.89 23.47 19.42
CA ASN A 500 14.24 23.52 18.87
C ASN A 500 14.29 23.70 17.34
N LEU A 501 13.33 23.14 16.59
CA LEU A 501 13.20 23.38 15.14
C LEU A 501 12.76 24.82 14.85
N CYS A 502 11.74 25.30 15.56
CA CYS A 502 11.23 26.66 15.40
C CYS A 502 12.30 27.71 15.71
N ASP A 503 13.05 27.55 16.80
CA ASP A 503 14.16 28.45 17.20
C ASP A 503 15.27 28.54 16.15
N GLN A 504 15.42 27.51 15.31
CA GLN A 504 16.39 27.47 14.21
C GLN A 504 15.83 28.01 12.88
N GLY A 505 14.64 28.60 12.87
CA GLY A 505 14.04 29.18 11.68
C GLY A 505 13.46 28.16 10.70
N ALA A 506 13.13 26.94 11.17
CA ALA A 506 12.63 25.87 10.31
C ALA A 506 11.37 26.25 9.52
N ILE A 507 10.45 27.04 10.09
CA ILE A 507 9.21 27.45 9.41
C ILE A 507 9.53 28.21 8.11
N SER A 508 10.36 29.24 8.17
CA SER A 508 10.75 30.04 6.99
C SER A 508 11.47 29.18 5.95
N GLN A 509 12.44 28.38 6.40
CA GLN A 509 13.21 27.52 5.50
C GLN A 509 12.34 26.47 4.80
N LEU A 510 11.39 25.87 5.53
CA LEU A 510 10.46 24.89 4.97
C LEU A 510 9.51 25.52 3.96
N LEU A 511 9.05 26.75 4.18
CA LEU A 511 8.25 27.50 3.20
C LEU A 511 9.04 27.78 1.91
N ASP A 512 10.31 28.16 2.02
CA ASP A 512 11.20 28.35 0.86
C ASP A 512 11.37 27.05 0.05
N ILE A 513 11.59 25.93 0.75
CA ILE A 513 11.72 24.60 0.11
C ILE A 513 10.38 24.18 -0.52
N LEU A 514 9.25 24.45 0.15
CA LEU A 514 7.92 24.13 -0.36
C LEU A 514 7.64 24.86 -1.67
N LYS A 515 7.95 26.16 -1.71
CA LYS A 515 7.84 27.01 -2.90
C LYS A 515 8.74 26.50 -4.03
N TYR A 516 10.00 26.19 -3.72
CA TYR A 516 10.94 25.60 -4.67
C TYR A 516 10.41 24.28 -5.27
N ALA A 517 9.90 23.38 -4.43
CA ALA A 517 9.33 22.10 -4.87
C ALA A 517 8.06 22.29 -5.71
N ALA A 518 7.19 23.22 -5.33
CA ALA A 518 5.98 23.56 -6.06
C ALA A 518 6.29 24.15 -7.46
N ASP A 519 7.34 24.97 -7.57
CA ASP A 519 7.76 25.55 -8.85
C ASP A 519 8.34 24.49 -9.80
N ILE A 520 9.18 23.56 -9.31
CA ILE A 520 9.67 22.45 -10.13
C ILE A 520 8.51 21.53 -10.58
N ALA A 521 7.54 21.29 -9.70
CA ALA A 521 6.39 20.44 -10.01
C ALA A 521 5.54 21.00 -11.17
N LYS A 522 5.54 22.32 -11.40
CA LYS A 522 4.86 22.94 -12.56
C LYS A 522 5.52 22.57 -13.88
N GLU A 523 6.85 22.39 -13.90
CA GLU A 523 7.60 22.02 -15.10
C GLU A 523 7.53 20.51 -15.35
N LYS A 524 7.82 19.71 -14.31
CA LYS A 524 7.85 18.25 -14.39
C LYS A 524 7.35 17.63 -13.09
N GLU A 525 6.11 17.19 -13.13
CA GLU A 525 5.46 16.51 -12.02
C GLU A 525 6.13 15.15 -11.75
N SER A 526 6.31 14.84 -10.46
CA SER A 526 6.81 13.54 -10.01
C SER A 526 6.24 13.20 -8.64
N ILE A 527 6.08 11.90 -8.37
CA ILE A 527 5.60 11.40 -7.06
C ILE A 527 6.47 11.94 -5.92
N ALA A 528 7.79 11.94 -6.11
CA ALA A 528 8.74 12.43 -5.11
C ALA A 528 8.51 13.91 -4.74
N LEU A 529 8.18 14.77 -5.71
CA LEU A 529 7.88 16.18 -5.45
C LEU A 529 6.56 16.37 -4.70
N LEU A 530 5.53 15.56 -4.99
CA LEU A 530 4.27 15.61 -4.25
C LEU A 530 4.46 15.14 -2.80
N GLU A 531 5.25 14.09 -2.57
CA GLU A 531 5.60 13.61 -1.23
C GLU A 531 6.41 14.65 -0.43
N ILE A 532 7.40 15.30 -1.06
CA ILE A 532 8.16 16.40 -0.43
C ILE A 532 7.21 17.51 0.04
N GLN A 533 6.30 17.96 -0.82
CA GLN A 533 5.35 19.02 -0.48
C GLN A 533 4.40 18.59 0.64
N ALA A 534 3.87 17.36 0.59
CA ALA A 534 2.99 16.83 1.63
C ALA A 534 3.69 16.65 2.99
N ASP A 535 4.95 16.20 2.99
CA ASP A 535 5.76 16.05 4.21
C ASP A 535 6.07 17.41 4.83
N ILE A 536 6.39 18.43 4.03
CA ILE A 536 6.60 19.80 4.52
C ILE A 536 5.31 20.36 5.13
N LEU A 537 4.17 20.24 4.44
CA LEU A 537 2.88 20.72 4.95
C LEU A 537 2.53 20.07 6.29
N PHE A 538 2.77 18.77 6.44
CA PHE A 538 2.57 18.07 7.70
C PHE A 538 3.50 18.60 8.81
N ILE A 539 4.80 18.77 8.52
CA ILE A 539 5.74 19.32 9.51
C ILE A 539 5.28 20.72 9.95
N LEU A 540 4.92 21.59 9.01
CA LEU A 540 4.43 22.93 9.32
C LEU A 540 3.15 22.90 10.16
N SER A 541 2.23 21.98 9.88
CA SER A 541 0.98 21.80 10.62
C SER A 541 1.26 21.57 12.11
N VAL A 542 2.13 20.61 12.42
CA VAL A 542 2.48 20.28 13.81
C VAL A 542 3.31 21.39 14.47
N LEU A 543 4.22 22.05 13.74
CA LEU A 543 5.04 23.11 14.32
C LEU A 543 4.20 24.35 14.71
N CYS A 544 3.14 24.65 13.95
CA CYS A 544 2.31 25.84 14.17
C CYS A 544 1.04 25.56 14.99
N GLU A 545 0.75 24.31 15.31
CA GLU A 545 -0.41 23.94 16.12
C GLU A 545 -0.38 24.67 17.46
N ASP A 546 -1.51 25.29 17.83
CA ASP A 546 -1.73 26.04 19.08
C ASP A 546 -0.75 27.19 19.43
N ASP A 547 0.10 27.64 18.50
CA ASP A 547 1.06 28.74 18.74
C ASP A 547 0.87 29.90 17.73
N ASN A 548 0.38 31.04 18.22
CA ASN A 548 0.07 32.20 17.37
C ASN A 548 1.30 32.84 16.72
N ASP A 549 2.43 32.92 17.41
CA ASP A 549 3.64 33.54 16.86
C ASP A 549 4.16 32.73 15.66
N ARG A 550 4.09 31.40 15.76
CA ARG A 550 4.44 30.49 14.66
C ARG A 550 3.45 30.56 13.49
N LYS A 551 2.15 30.69 13.78
CA LYS A 551 1.11 30.91 12.75
C LYS A 551 1.32 32.24 12.01
N GLU A 552 1.73 33.30 12.71
CA GLU A 552 2.08 34.58 12.08
C GLU A 552 3.29 34.45 11.16
N LEU A 553 4.35 33.75 11.59
CA LEU A 553 5.51 33.46 10.73
C LEU A 553 5.13 32.67 9.48
N PHE A 554 4.28 31.66 9.62
CA PHE A 554 3.75 30.89 8.49
C PHE A 554 2.95 31.79 7.52
N SER A 555 2.19 32.75 8.05
CA SER A 555 1.25 33.56 7.26
C SER A 555 1.90 34.45 6.20
N CYS A 556 3.18 34.79 6.35
CA CYS A 556 3.94 35.61 5.42
C CYS A 556 3.96 35.05 3.99
N GLU A 557 4.21 33.74 3.84
CA GLU A 557 4.29 33.07 2.52
C GLU A 557 3.36 31.85 2.40
N GLY A 558 3.07 31.17 3.50
CA GLY A 558 2.34 29.91 3.52
C GLY A 558 0.93 30.01 2.94
N ILE A 559 0.24 31.13 3.16
CA ILE A 559 -1.13 31.34 2.69
C ILE A 559 -1.20 31.37 1.15
N ASP A 560 -0.23 32.00 0.47
CA ASP A 560 -0.21 32.02 -1.01
C ASP A 560 -0.01 30.61 -1.58
N ILE A 561 0.85 29.82 -0.93
CA ILE A 561 1.11 28.45 -1.32
C ILE A 561 -0.15 27.59 -1.11
N LEU A 562 -0.81 27.68 0.05
CA LEU A 562 -2.06 26.97 0.32
C LEU A 562 -3.15 27.33 -0.70
N VAL A 563 -3.34 28.62 -1.00
CA VAL A 563 -4.29 29.09 -2.01
C VAL A 563 -3.98 28.50 -3.38
N SER A 564 -2.71 28.31 -3.73
CA SER A 564 -2.31 27.67 -4.99
C SER A 564 -2.73 26.20 -5.06
N TYR A 565 -2.65 25.46 -3.95
CA TYR A 565 -3.08 24.07 -3.87
C TYR A 565 -4.61 23.93 -3.92
N LEU A 566 -5.34 24.84 -3.27
CA LEU A 566 -6.82 24.84 -3.33
C LEU A 566 -7.36 25.19 -4.72
N LYS A 567 -6.57 25.91 -5.55
CA LYS A 567 -6.90 26.21 -6.96
C LYS A 567 -6.63 25.05 -7.92
N MET A 568 -6.08 23.94 -7.43
CA MET A 568 -5.78 22.77 -8.27
C MET A 568 -7.05 22.23 -8.94
N ASP A 569 -6.93 21.85 -10.22
CA ASP A 569 -8.05 21.27 -10.96
C ASP A 569 -8.51 19.96 -10.28
N PRO A 570 -9.79 19.86 -9.85
CA PRO A 570 -10.33 18.66 -9.22
C PRO A 570 -10.18 17.39 -10.05
N THR A 571 -10.04 17.49 -11.38
CA THR A 571 -9.80 16.29 -12.22
C THR A 571 -8.47 15.60 -11.92
N ARG A 572 -7.48 16.32 -11.38
CA ARG A 572 -6.17 15.78 -11.00
C ARG A 572 -6.22 14.89 -9.77
N LEU A 573 -7.26 15.02 -8.94
CA LEU A 573 -7.47 14.20 -7.74
C LEU A 573 -7.56 12.70 -8.10
N CYS A 574 -8.12 12.38 -9.27
CA CYS A 574 -8.25 11.01 -9.76
C CYS A 574 -7.01 10.49 -10.54
N SER A 575 -5.91 11.24 -10.59
CA SER A 575 -4.71 10.87 -11.37
C SER A 575 -3.94 9.65 -10.83
N GLY A 576 -4.13 9.31 -9.54
CA GLY A 576 -3.40 8.22 -8.87
C GLY A 576 -1.95 8.54 -8.50
N ILE A 577 -1.45 9.76 -8.79
CA ILE A 577 -0.04 10.16 -8.59
C ILE A 577 0.22 10.72 -7.17
N GLY A 578 -0.84 11.08 -6.42
CA GLY A 578 -0.74 11.54 -5.02
C GLY A 578 -1.36 12.91 -4.72
N HIS A 579 -2.02 13.55 -5.69
CA HIS A 579 -2.67 14.87 -5.53
C HIS A 579 -3.70 14.93 -4.39
N ASN A 580 -4.41 13.83 -4.12
CA ASN A 580 -5.34 13.76 -2.98
C ASN A 580 -4.62 13.91 -1.65
N CYS A 581 -3.48 13.24 -1.49
CA CYS A 581 -2.67 13.34 -0.27
C CYS A 581 -2.12 14.75 -0.08
N LEU A 582 -1.69 15.40 -1.19
CA LEU A 582 -1.21 16.77 -1.14
C LEU A 582 -2.33 17.74 -0.74
N LEU A 583 -3.53 17.63 -1.33
CA LEU A 583 -4.67 18.48 -0.98
C LEU A 583 -5.10 18.26 0.47
N LEU A 584 -5.16 17.01 0.94
CA LEU A 584 -5.46 16.70 2.35
C LEU A 584 -4.43 17.32 3.29
N SER A 585 -3.14 17.23 2.96
CA SER A 585 -2.07 17.84 3.76
C SER A 585 -2.16 19.36 3.74
N ALA A 586 -2.62 19.97 2.64
CA ALA A 586 -2.85 21.40 2.56
C ALA A 586 -4.07 21.85 3.39
N LEU A 587 -5.13 21.05 3.43
CA LEU A 587 -6.30 21.31 4.28
C LEU A 587 -5.98 21.15 5.77
N ASP A 588 -5.20 20.13 6.13
CA ASP A 588 -4.66 19.93 7.48
C ASP A 588 -3.78 21.12 7.90
N CYS A 589 -2.84 21.52 7.05
CA CYS A 589 -2.00 22.70 7.27
C CYS A 589 -2.80 24.00 7.34
N LEU A 590 -3.87 24.16 6.56
CA LEU A 590 -4.78 25.28 6.70
C LEU A 590 -5.45 25.28 8.08
N TRP A 591 -5.89 24.12 8.56
CA TRP A 591 -6.50 23.99 9.88
C TRP A 591 -5.51 24.36 10.99
N SER A 592 -4.34 23.74 11.01
CA SER A 592 -3.38 23.94 12.10
C SER A 592 -2.66 25.29 12.04
N CYS A 593 -2.28 25.79 10.86
CA CYS A 593 -1.42 26.97 10.73
C CYS A 593 -2.19 28.30 10.57
N VAL A 594 -3.47 28.28 10.22
CA VAL A 594 -4.23 29.51 9.90
C VAL A 594 -5.36 29.75 10.90
N ILE A 595 -6.15 28.71 11.22
CA ILE A 595 -7.31 28.87 12.10
C ILE A 595 -6.86 29.27 13.52
N GLY A 596 -7.59 30.21 14.11
CA GLY A 596 -7.31 30.75 15.44
C GLY A 596 -6.28 31.89 15.46
N CYS A 597 -5.58 32.16 14.35
CA CYS A 597 -4.69 33.30 14.19
C CYS A 597 -5.37 34.39 13.35
N PHE A 598 -5.73 35.50 13.98
CA PHE A 598 -6.48 36.59 13.35
C PHE A 598 -5.83 37.11 12.05
N ILE A 599 -4.52 37.36 12.06
CA ILE A 599 -3.78 37.87 10.88
C ILE A 599 -3.80 36.85 9.74
N ALA A 600 -3.64 35.57 10.09
CA ALA A 600 -3.62 34.47 9.12
C ALA A 600 -4.99 34.30 8.45
N GLU A 601 -6.05 34.27 9.27
CA GLU A 601 -7.42 34.13 8.79
C GLU A 601 -7.82 35.30 7.88
N GLU A 602 -7.53 36.55 8.28
CA GLU A 602 -7.83 37.71 7.46
C GLU A 602 -7.13 37.66 6.10
N SER A 603 -5.84 37.35 6.09
CA SER A 603 -5.05 37.21 4.85
C SER A 603 -5.60 36.09 3.94
N PHE A 604 -6.00 34.95 4.51
CA PHE A 604 -6.62 33.86 3.74
C PHE A 604 -7.98 34.26 3.16
N ILE A 605 -8.82 34.95 3.92
CA ILE A 605 -10.13 35.44 3.49
C ILE A 605 -9.97 36.47 2.36
N GLU A 606 -9.04 37.43 2.50
CA GLU A 606 -8.73 38.45 1.48
C GLU A 606 -8.26 37.83 0.15
N LYS A 607 -7.52 36.72 0.23
CA LYS A 607 -7.08 35.94 -0.94
C LYS A 607 -8.16 35.00 -1.50
N GLN A 608 -9.42 35.20 -1.14
CA GLN A 608 -10.58 34.43 -1.57
C GLN A 608 -10.53 32.94 -1.15
N GLY A 609 -9.79 32.62 -0.08
CA GLY A 609 -9.63 31.25 0.41
C GLY A 609 -10.96 30.55 0.71
N VAL A 610 -11.90 31.25 1.36
CA VAL A 610 -13.25 30.73 1.65
C VAL A 610 -14.02 30.35 0.38
N PHE A 611 -13.83 31.10 -0.72
CA PHE A 611 -14.51 30.79 -1.98
C PHE A 611 -13.96 29.50 -2.60
N LEU A 612 -12.65 29.30 -2.51
CA LEU A 612 -11.99 28.09 -2.99
C LEU A 612 -12.43 26.86 -2.19
N LEU A 613 -12.57 26.98 -0.87
CA LEU A 613 -13.12 25.90 -0.04
C LEU A 613 -14.55 25.52 -0.46
N LEU A 614 -15.40 26.52 -0.73
CA LEU A 614 -16.77 26.29 -1.21
C LEU A 614 -16.81 25.70 -2.63
N ASP A 615 -15.89 26.11 -3.50
CA ASP A 615 -15.74 25.53 -4.84
C ASP A 615 -15.35 24.05 -4.77
N LEU A 616 -14.40 23.69 -3.90
CA LEU A 616 -14.00 22.30 -3.64
C LEU A 616 -15.16 21.50 -3.02
N LEU A 617 -15.87 22.08 -2.05
CA LEU A 617 -17.06 21.47 -1.44
C LEU A 617 -18.16 21.19 -2.48
N ALA A 618 -18.30 22.06 -3.48
CA ALA A 618 -19.27 21.89 -4.56
C ALA A 618 -18.94 20.76 -5.55
N VAL A 619 -17.70 20.23 -5.54
CA VAL A 619 -17.30 19.04 -6.32
C VAL A 619 -17.92 17.75 -5.76
N ARG A 620 -18.26 17.73 -4.46
CA ARG A 620 -18.94 16.63 -3.75
C ARG A 620 -18.15 15.31 -3.68
N ASP A 621 -16.89 15.38 -3.29
CA ASP A 621 -16.13 14.20 -2.84
C ASP A 621 -16.31 14.01 -1.34
N ASN A 622 -16.91 12.89 -0.92
CA ASN A 622 -17.30 12.63 0.48
C ASN A 622 -16.12 12.75 1.46
N ASN A 623 -14.92 12.31 1.08
CA ASN A 623 -13.74 12.34 1.96
C ASN A 623 -13.27 13.78 2.23
N LEU A 624 -13.36 14.65 1.22
CA LEU A 624 -12.99 16.05 1.33
C LEU A 624 -14.09 16.89 2.00
N CYS A 625 -15.35 16.55 1.76
CA CYS A 625 -16.49 17.29 2.31
C CYS A 625 -16.44 17.37 3.84
N ASN A 626 -16.13 16.27 4.52
CA ASN A 626 -16.10 16.25 5.99
C ASN A 626 -15.04 17.19 6.58
N ILE A 627 -13.85 17.22 5.99
CA ILE A 627 -12.73 18.07 6.43
C ILE A 627 -13.02 19.53 6.10
N ILE A 628 -13.44 19.83 4.86
CA ILE A 628 -13.75 21.19 4.43
C ILE A 628 -14.89 21.79 5.27
N LEU A 629 -15.93 21.01 5.58
CA LEU A 629 -17.01 21.45 6.45
C LEU A 629 -16.51 21.74 7.87
N GLY A 630 -15.57 20.95 8.39
CA GLY A 630 -14.93 21.20 9.70
C GLY A 630 -14.19 22.54 9.70
N ILE A 631 -13.32 22.74 8.72
CA ILE A 631 -12.57 23.99 8.51
C ILE A 631 -13.51 25.19 8.41
N LEU A 632 -14.58 25.10 7.60
CA LEU A 632 -15.54 26.19 7.45
C LEU A 632 -16.30 26.50 8.76
N VAL A 633 -16.59 25.49 9.59
CA VAL A 633 -17.26 25.70 10.89
C VAL A 633 -16.38 26.54 11.80
N GLU A 634 -15.10 26.21 11.91
CA GLU A 634 -14.17 26.95 12.78
C GLU A 634 -13.87 28.34 12.22
N PHE A 635 -13.64 28.48 10.90
CA PHE A 635 -13.49 29.80 10.27
C PHE A 635 -14.73 30.69 10.44
N SER A 636 -15.92 30.11 10.65
CA SER A 636 -17.17 30.86 10.82
C SER A 636 -17.26 31.59 12.17
N ASP A 637 -16.32 31.37 13.08
CA ASP A 637 -16.14 32.24 14.25
C ASP A 637 -15.66 33.64 13.86
N ASN A 638 -15.00 33.75 12.69
CA ASN A 638 -14.70 35.03 12.07
C ASN A 638 -15.92 35.55 11.28
N PRO A 639 -16.49 36.72 11.61
CA PRO A 639 -17.68 37.24 10.96
C PRO A 639 -17.47 37.53 9.46
N LYS A 640 -16.23 37.80 9.01
CA LYS A 640 -15.92 38.00 7.60
C LYS A 640 -16.14 36.72 6.79
N THR A 641 -15.88 35.54 7.37
CA THR A 641 -16.15 34.24 6.73
C THR A 641 -17.63 34.09 6.40
N VAL A 642 -18.51 34.38 7.37
CA VAL A 642 -19.97 34.29 7.19
C VAL A 642 -20.44 35.20 6.06
N LEU A 643 -19.91 36.43 6.00
CA LEU A 643 -20.19 37.36 4.90
C LEU A 643 -19.73 36.78 3.57
N HIS A 644 -18.50 36.27 3.48
CA HIS A 644 -17.97 35.64 2.27
C HIS A 644 -18.82 34.44 1.82
N MET A 645 -19.23 33.57 2.74
CA MET A 645 -20.12 32.45 2.43
C MET A 645 -21.48 32.92 1.88
N SER A 646 -22.04 34.00 2.42
CA SER A 646 -23.33 34.54 1.97
C SER A 646 -23.30 35.12 0.54
N ILE A 647 -22.17 35.71 0.14
CA ILE A 647 -21.99 36.33 -1.17
C ILE A 647 -21.44 35.37 -2.23
N TRP A 648 -20.86 34.23 -1.83
CA TRP A 648 -20.29 33.26 -2.75
C TRP A 648 -21.33 32.73 -3.75
N ARG A 649 -20.92 32.59 -5.01
CA ARG A 649 -21.72 32.05 -6.11
C ARG A 649 -20.88 31.05 -6.90
N GLY A 650 -21.25 29.78 -6.83
CA GLY A 650 -20.60 28.70 -7.56
C GLY A 650 -21.10 28.55 -9.00
N LYS A 651 -20.70 27.45 -9.65
CA LYS A 651 -21.15 27.11 -11.01
C LYS A 651 -22.69 27.07 -11.07
N ARG A 652 -23.27 27.71 -12.09
CA ARG A 652 -24.72 27.88 -12.28
C ARG A 652 -25.40 28.70 -11.18
N ASP A 653 -24.70 29.69 -10.62
CA ASP A 653 -25.21 30.62 -9.61
C ASP A 653 -25.70 29.94 -8.32
N ARG A 654 -25.10 28.79 -7.98
CA ARG A 654 -25.40 28.07 -6.75
C ARG A 654 -24.87 28.84 -5.55
N THR A 655 -25.69 28.99 -4.52
CA THR A 655 -25.31 29.64 -3.26
C THR A 655 -24.74 28.62 -2.27
N ALA A 656 -24.01 29.08 -1.25
CA ALA A 656 -23.45 28.21 -0.21
C ALA A 656 -24.56 27.42 0.50
N ALA A 657 -25.68 28.09 0.84
CA ALA A 657 -26.86 27.46 1.41
C ALA A 657 -27.44 26.34 0.51
N ASN A 658 -27.48 26.56 -0.81
CA ASN A 658 -27.92 25.53 -1.75
C ASN A 658 -26.99 24.31 -1.71
N VAL A 659 -25.66 24.51 -1.70
CA VAL A 659 -24.69 23.40 -1.63
C VAL A 659 -24.85 22.61 -0.33
N LEU A 660 -24.93 23.28 0.82
CA LEU A 660 -25.10 22.65 2.13
C LEU A 660 -26.39 21.82 2.23
N VAL A 661 -27.52 22.34 1.74
CA VAL A 661 -28.80 21.59 1.70
C VAL A 661 -28.68 20.35 0.81
N GLN A 662 -27.95 20.43 -0.30
CA GLN A 662 -27.79 19.29 -1.20
C GLN A 662 -26.89 18.21 -0.59
N LEU A 663 -25.82 18.60 0.11
CA LEU A 663 -24.97 17.68 0.87
C LEU A 663 -25.76 16.97 1.96
N TRP A 664 -26.60 17.70 2.69
CA TRP A 664 -27.50 17.13 3.69
C TRP A 664 -28.38 16.02 3.11
N ARG A 665 -29.01 16.26 1.96
CA ARG A 665 -29.88 15.25 1.33
C ARG A 665 -29.11 14.01 0.89
N GLN A 666 -27.90 14.20 0.37
CA GLN A 666 -27.05 13.09 -0.03
C GLN A 666 -26.68 12.23 1.18
N GLU A 667 -26.26 12.86 2.28
CA GLU A 667 -25.93 12.20 3.53
C GLU A 667 -27.15 11.45 4.10
N GLU A 668 -28.34 12.06 4.10
CA GLU A 668 -29.57 11.37 4.52
C GLU A 668 -29.92 10.16 3.66
N GLN A 669 -29.66 10.25 2.34
CA GLN A 669 -29.86 9.15 1.42
C GLN A 669 -28.88 8.00 1.72
N ASP A 670 -27.61 8.32 1.95
CA ASP A 670 -26.54 7.35 2.25
C ASP A 670 -26.79 6.68 3.61
N LEU A 671 -27.29 7.42 4.61
CA LEU A 671 -27.70 6.90 5.92
C LEU A 671 -29.05 6.15 5.91
N GLY A 672 -29.80 6.19 4.81
CA GLY A 672 -31.09 5.52 4.66
C GLY A 672 -32.23 6.15 5.49
N VAL A 673 -32.21 7.47 5.63
CA VAL A 673 -33.31 8.25 6.25
C VAL A 673 -34.50 8.30 5.28
N LYS A 674 -35.71 8.00 5.77
CA LYS A 674 -36.91 7.94 4.92
C LYS A 674 -37.51 9.33 4.70
N ARG A 675 -37.72 9.68 3.43
CA ARG A 675 -38.35 10.93 2.97
C ARG A 675 -39.47 10.63 1.98
N ASP A 676 -40.46 11.52 1.88
CA ASP A 676 -41.47 11.44 0.82
C ASP A 676 -40.92 11.96 -0.54
N GLN A 677 -41.75 11.93 -1.59
CA GLN A 677 -41.39 12.42 -2.93
C GLN A 677 -40.94 13.90 -2.97
N ASN A 678 -41.41 14.70 -2.01
CA ASN A 678 -41.12 16.12 -1.89
C ASN A 678 -39.99 16.42 -0.87
N GLY A 679 -39.41 15.39 -0.24
CA GLY A 679 -38.38 15.54 0.80
C GLY A 679 -38.91 15.81 2.21
N LYS A 680 -40.21 15.60 2.46
CA LYS A 680 -40.84 15.81 3.77
C LYS A 680 -40.56 14.67 4.75
N ILE A 681 -40.79 14.96 6.03
CA ILE A 681 -40.78 13.96 7.11
C ILE A 681 -41.93 12.96 6.89
N VAL A 682 -41.61 11.66 6.89
CA VAL A 682 -42.60 10.57 6.78
C VAL A 682 -43.10 10.14 8.16
N ASP A 683 -42.21 10.05 9.14
CA ASP A 683 -42.53 9.65 10.52
C ASP A 683 -42.19 10.81 11.48
N PRO A 684 -43.20 11.55 11.97
CA PRO A 684 -43.00 12.63 12.94
C PRO A 684 -42.37 12.17 14.26
N LYS A 685 -42.45 10.88 14.62
CA LYS A 685 -41.80 10.34 15.83
C LYS A 685 -40.33 10.04 15.61
N ARG A 686 -39.89 9.84 14.37
CA ARG A 686 -38.51 9.49 14.01
C ARG A 686 -38.03 10.26 12.77
N PRO A 687 -37.89 11.60 12.86
CA PRO A 687 -37.73 12.45 11.69
C PRO A 687 -36.39 12.31 10.96
N VAL A 688 -35.30 12.00 11.68
CA VAL A 688 -33.93 11.94 11.14
C VAL A 688 -33.23 10.60 11.39
N MET A 689 -34.01 9.60 11.83
CA MET A 689 -33.53 8.28 12.21
C MET A 689 -32.97 7.51 11.00
N THR A 690 -31.76 7.00 11.14
CA THR A 690 -31.03 6.27 10.10
C THR A 690 -31.55 4.84 9.92
N SER A 691 -31.16 4.17 8.84
CA SER A 691 -31.47 2.75 8.62
C SER A 691 -30.80 1.84 9.66
N PHE A 692 -29.56 2.16 10.04
CA PHE A 692 -28.77 1.42 11.03
C PHE A 692 -29.39 1.51 12.43
N GLN A 693 -29.70 2.73 12.92
CA GLN A 693 -30.35 2.91 14.24
C GLN A 693 -31.69 2.16 14.35
N ARG A 694 -32.43 1.96 13.24
CA ARG A 694 -33.68 1.16 13.26
C ARG A 694 -33.44 -0.33 13.49
N GLN A 695 -32.28 -0.85 13.10
CA GLN A 695 -31.93 -2.27 13.21
C GLN A 695 -31.23 -2.58 14.54
N GLN A 696 -30.70 -1.56 15.20
CA GLN A 696 -30.05 -1.71 16.49
C GLN A 696 -31.02 -2.21 17.55
N LYS A 697 -30.56 -3.19 18.32
CA LYS A 697 -31.21 -3.57 19.57
C LYS A 697 -30.79 -2.60 20.65
N VAL A 698 -31.70 -2.34 21.57
CA VAL A 698 -31.41 -1.57 22.78
C VAL A 698 -30.55 -2.47 23.66
N ILE A 699 -29.33 -2.03 23.92
CA ILE A 699 -28.39 -2.73 24.80
C ILE A 699 -28.01 -1.73 25.87
N PRO A 700 -28.29 -2.00 27.16
CA PRO A 700 -27.85 -1.13 28.24
C PRO A 700 -26.33 -1.00 28.24
N VAL A 701 -25.84 0.23 28.35
CA VAL A 701 -24.40 0.54 28.34
C VAL A 701 -24.03 1.33 29.60
N PRO A 702 -22.78 1.23 30.07
CA PRO A 702 -22.34 2.04 31.21
C PRO A 702 -22.56 3.53 30.97
N ALA A 703 -22.88 4.30 32.03
CA ALA A 703 -23.16 5.74 31.92
C ALA A 703 -22.01 6.59 31.34
N CYS A 704 -20.79 6.05 31.27
CA CYS A 704 -19.64 6.68 30.61
C CYS A 704 -19.61 6.49 29.09
N CYS A 705 -20.45 5.63 28.53
CA CYS A 705 -20.52 5.37 27.10
C CYS A 705 -21.51 6.33 26.43
N PRO A 706 -21.11 7.04 25.36
CA PRO A 706 -22.05 7.86 24.60
C PRO A 706 -23.11 6.98 23.96
N SER A 707 -24.35 7.46 23.96
CA SER A 707 -25.46 6.82 23.24
C SER A 707 -25.21 6.80 21.72
N PHE A 708 -25.87 5.90 21.00
CA PHE A 708 -25.70 5.80 19.54
C PHE A 708 -26.07 7.10 18.82
N SER A 709 -27.13 7.77 19.28
CA SER A 709 -27.51 9.08 18.73
C SER A 709 -26.44 10.15 18.96
N VAL A 710 -25.69 10.09 20.06
CA VAL A 710 -24.56 11.01 20.33
C VAL A 710 -23.35 10.66 19.48
N MET A 711 -23.01 9.37 19.35
CA MET A 711 -21.91 8.94 18.47
C MET A 711 -22.14 9.34 17.01
N GLU A 712 -23.37 9.22 16.53
CA GLU A 712 -23.72 9.60 15.17
C GLU A 712 -23.52 11.10 14.92
N ILE A 713 -23.84 11.97 15.89
CA ILE A 713 -23.58 13.42 15.78
C ILE A 713 -22.09 13.70 15.62
N SER A 714 -21.22 12.97 16.33
CA SER A 714 -19.76 13.19 16.25
C SER A 714 -19.15 12.76 14.92
N GLU A 715 -19.77 11.82 14.22
CA GLU A 715 -19.23 11.26 12.97
C GLU A 715 -19.85 11.88 11.71
N SER A 716 -21.10 12.35 11.78
CA SER A 716 -21.83 12.81 10.59
C SER A 716 -21.56 14.27 10.21
N ILE A 717 -21.47 14.53 8.91
CA ILE A 717 -21.41 15.88 8.35
C ILE A 717 -22.66 16.72 8.65
N ARG A 718 -23.79 16.07 9.02
CA ARG A 718 -25.04 16.76 9.38
C ARG A 718 -24.83 17.75 10.52
N ALA A 719 -24.06 17.39 11.54
CA ALA A 719 -23.75 18.29 12.64
C ALA A 719 -22.99 19.54 12.17
N LYS A 720 -22.02 19.37 11.26
CA LYS A 720 -21.24 20.47 10.68
C LYS A 720 -22.11 21.38 9.81
N ILE A 721 -22.99 20.81 8.99
CA ILE A 721 -23.94 21.55 8.16
C ILE A 721 -24.89 22.38 9.05
N TYR A 722 -25.43 21.78 10.12
CA TYR A 722 -26.26 22.49 11.09
C TYR A 722 -25.51 23.67 11.71
N SER A 723 -24.27 23.48 12.17
CA SER A 723 -23.44 24.54 12.74
C SER A 723 -23.18 25.68 11.76
N LEU A 724 -22.96 25.40 10.47
CA LEU A 724 -22.83 26.44 9.45
C LEU A 724 -24.12 27.23 9.24
N PHE A 725 -25.28 26.56 9.21
CA PHE A 725 -26.57 27.27 9.13
C PHE A 725 -26.87 28.09 10.38
N TRP A 726 -26.44 27.63 11.55
CA TRP A 726 -26.53 28.41 12.78
C TRP A 726 -25.76 29.74 12.67
N LYS A 727 -24.61 29.74 11.99
CA LYS A 727 -23.79 30.94 11.75
C LYS A 727 -24.32 31.81 10.59
N LEU A 728 -24.78 31.21 9.49
CA LEU A 728 -25.36 31.91 8.34
C LEU A 728 -26.74 32.51 8.60
N GLY A 729 -27.50 31.89 9.50
CA GLY A 729 -28.93 32.14 9.69
C GLY A 729 -29.80 31.24 8.80
N PHE A 730 -31.05 31.05 9.23
CA PHE A 730 -32.05 30.23 8.54
C PHE A 730 -33.03 31.05 7.67
N GLU A 731 -32.93 32.37 7.72
CA GLU A 731 -33.87 33.29 7.06
C GLU A 731 -33.22 34.02 5.87
N ASN A 732 -34.04 34.39 4.87
CA ASN A 732 -33.64 35.23 3.73
C ASN A 732 -32.44 34.70 2.90
N LEU A 733 -32.28 33.37 2.84
CA LEU A 733 -31.21 32.73 2.06
C LEU A 733 -31.53 32.73 0.55
N PRO A 734 -30.67 33.33 -0.30
CA PRO A 734 -30.94 33.43 -1.73
C PRO A 734 -30.74 32.08 -2.45
N GLY A 735 -31.49 31.89 -3.54
CA GLY A 735 -31.29 30.78 -4.47
C GLY A 735 -31.80 29.40 -3.99
N LEU A 736 -32.63 29.37 -2.96
CA LEU A 736 -33.24 28.13 -2.47
C LEU A 736 -34.56 27.83 -3.20
N SER A 737 -34.70 26.61 -3.72
CA SER A 737 -35.99 26.10 -4.21
C SER A 737 -36.92 25.75 -3.04
N ALA A 738 -38.22 25.56 -3.27
CA ALA A 738 -39.11 25.17 -2.17
C ALA A 738 -38.74 23.80 -1.59
N LYS A 739 -38.22 22.87 -2.40
CA LYS A 739 -37.65 21.62 -1.90
C LYS A 739 -36.49 21.91 -0.94
N ASP A 740 -35.66 22.90 -1.24
CA ASP A 740 -34.56 23.33 -0.37
C ASP A 740 -35.06 23.92 0.94
N VAL A 741 -36.13 24.73 0.91
CA VAL A 741 -36.80 25.24 2.11
C VAL A 741 -37.40 24.10 2.95
N VAL A 742 -37.99 23.08 2.32
CA VAL A 742 -38.50 21.87 3.00
C VAL A 742 -37.37 21.15 3.75
N THR A 743 -36.20 21.00 3.13
CA THR A 743 -35.02 20.40 3.79
C THR A 743 -34.44 21.33 4.86
N LEU A 744 -34.39 22.64 4.63
CA LEU A 744 -33.90 23.61 5.59
C LEU A 744 -34.69 23.58 6.90
N ALA A 745 -36.01 23.38 6.85
CA ALA A 745 -36.84 23.21 8.03
C ALA A 745 -36.44 21.97 8.87
N ILE A 746 -35.94 20.90 8.24
CA ILE A 746 -35.39 19.74 8.95
C ILE A 746 -34.06 20.11 9.61
N ILE A 747 -33.18 20.79 8.86
CA ILE A 747 -31.85 21.20 9.37
C ILE A 747 -32.02 22.11 10.58
N GLN A 748 -32.90 23.10 10.51
CA GLN A 748 -33.16 24.05 11.60
C GLN A 748 -33.51 23.36 12.94
N HIS A 749 -34.20 22.23 12.87
CA HIS A 749 -34.64 21.45 14.04
C HIS A 749 -33.83 20.17 14.26
N TYR A 750 -32.64 20.05 13.65
CA TYR A 750 -31.83 18.84 13.73
C TYR A 750 -31.49 18.42 15.16
N ILE A 751 -31.03 19.36 15.98
CA ILE A 751 -30.68 19.10 17.38
C ILE A 751 -31.91 18.74 18.20
N ASP A 752 -33.07 19.37 17.94
CA ASP A 752 -34.32 19.02 18.61
C ASP A 752 -34.69 17.55 18.35
N PHE A 753 -34.55 17.10 17.10
CA PHE A 753 -34.79 15.70 16.74
C PHE A 753 -33.80 14.75 17.40
N LYS A 754 -32.51 15.11 17.45
CA LYS A 754 -31.48 14.28 18.08
C LYS A 754 -31.66 14.16 19.59
N VAL A 755 -32.04 15.24 20.26
CA VAL A 755 -32.44 15.20 21.68
C VAL A 755 -33.62 14.24 21.87
N GLY A 756 -34.60 14.25 20.96
CA GLY A 756 -35.70 13.30 20.95
C GLY A 756 -35.27 11.82 20.76
N GLU A 757 -34.29 11.56 19.91
CA GLU A 757 -33.71 10.22 19.71
C GLU A 757 -32.99 9.73 20.97
N VAL A 758 -32.16 10.57 21.61
CA VAL A 758 -31.48 10.23 22.88
C VAL A 758 -32.49 9.90 23.99
N TRP A 759 -33.55 10.69 24.14
CA TRP A 759 -34.61 10.38 25.12
C TRP A 759 -35.36 9.09 24.79
N SER A 760 -35.49 8.75 23.51
CA SER A 760 -36.08 7.49 23.09
C SER A 760 -35.18 6.30 23.44
N GLU A 761 -33.86 6.44 23.28
CA GLU A 761 -32.85 5.46 23.68
C GLU A 761 -32.87 5.26 25.20
N ILE A 762 -32.80 6.34 25.98
CA ILE A 762 -32.92 6.30 27.45
C ILE A 762 -34.22 5.63 27.88
N SER A 763 -35.36 6.00 27.28
CA SER A 763 -36.65 5.39 27.62
C SER A 763 -36.69 3.89 27.30
N ALA A 764 -35.95 3.44 26.29
CA ALA A 764 -35.91 2.04 25.92
C ALA A 764 -34.97 1.25 26.85
N GLU A 765 -33.79 1.79 27.14
CA GLU A 765 -32.82 1.21 28.07
C GLU A 765 -33.41 1.01 29.47
N ILE A 766 -34.10 2.03 30.00
CA ILE A 766 -34.78 1.92 31.30
C ILE A 766 -35.81 0.79 31.30
N LYS A 767 -36.50 0.53 30.18
CA LYS A 767 -37.53 -0.54 30.10
C LYS A 767 -36.93 -1.94 29.96
N GLU A 768 -35.71 -2.05 29.47
CA GLU A 768 -34.99 -3.33 29.39
C GLU A 768 -34.46 -3.76 30.77
N GLU A 769 -33.93 -2.83 31.57
CA GLU A 769 -33.36 -3.15 32.89
C GLU A 769 -34.35 -2.97 34.06
N PHE A 770 -35.28 -2.02 33.94
CA PHE A 770 -36.11 -1.56 35.04
C PHE A 770 -37.58 -1.40 34.64
N ARG A 771 -38.43 -1.21 35.66
CA ARG A 771 -39.82 -0.76 35.48
C ARG A 771 -39.95 0.64 36.08
N PRO A 772 -40.15 1.69 35.26
CA PRO A 772 -40.35 3.05 35.76
C PRO A 772 -41.53 3.12 36.73
N VAL A 773 -41.42 3.94 37.78
CA VAL A 773 -42.57 4.28 38.62
C VAL A 773 -43.55 5.16 37.84
N THR A 774 -44.81 5.21 38.28
CA THR A 774 -45.89 5.90 37.53
C THR A 774 -45.59 7.38 37.23
N SER A 775 -44.87 8.06 38.12
CA SER A 775 -44.43 9.46 37.89
C SER A 775 -43.47 9.54 36.70
N ASP A 776 -42.43 8.70 36.69
CA ASP A 776 -41.40 8.67 35.64
C ASP A 776 -41.96 8.18 34.32
N GLU A 777 -42.89 7.21 34.34
CA GLU A 777 -43.58 6.74 33.13
C GLU A 777 -44.39 7.88 32.49
N ARG A 778 -45.06 8.73 33.28
CA ARG A 778 -45.75 9.93 32.76
C ARG A 778 -44.75 10.94 32.20
N ALA A 779 -43.63 11.18 32.88
CA ALA A 779 -42.60 12.10 32.42
C ALA A 779 -42.01 11.64 31.07
N LEU A 780 -41.65 10.37 30.93
CA LEU A 780 -41.14 9.79 29.68
C LEU A 780 -42.16 9.88 28.53
N LYS A 781 -43.45 9.67 28.82
CA LYS A 781 -44.53 9.87 27.83
C LYS A 781 -44.63 11.31 27.37
N LEU A 782 -44.63 12.26 28.31
CA LEU A 782 -44.68 13.70 27.99
C LEU A 782 -43.47 14.12 27.14
N ILE A 783 -42.26 13.65 27.47
CA ILE A 783 -41.05 13.92 26.68
C ILE A 783 -41.19 13.35 25.26
N SER A 784 -41.70 12.13 25.12
CA SER A 784 -41.97 11.53 23.80
C SER A 784 -43.01 12.31 23.00
N GLU A 785 -44.07 12.81 23.64
CA GLU A 785 -45.10 13.65 23.01
C GLU A 785 -44.52 15.00 22.54
N VAL A 786 -43.65 15.63 23.33
CA VAL A 786 -42.96 16.86 22.95
C VAL A 786 -42.12 16.64 21.68
N SER A 787 -41.34 15.55 21.63
CA SER A 787 -40.54 15.19 20.45
C SER A 787 -41.41 14.96 19.21
N GLU A 788 -42.53 14.22 19.34
CA GLU A 788 -43.48 14.01 18.24
C GLU A 788 -44.15 15.31 17.78
N ASN A 789 -44.49 16.20 18.71
CA ASN A 789 -45.07 17.50 18.41
C ASN A 789 -44.09 18.38 17.62
N THR A 790 -42.80 18.35 17.94
CA THR A 790 -41.77 19.01 17.13
C THR A 790 -41.75 18.47 15.70
N GLY A 791 -41.78 17.15 15.52
CA GLY A 791 -41.87 16.53 14.19
C GLY A 791 -43.12 16.96 13.41
N ARG A 792 -44.28 17.05 14.08
CA ARG A 792 -45.53 17.53 13.47
C ARG A 792 -45.50 19.01 13.10
N MET A 793 -44.92 19.85 13.96
CA MET A 793 -44.71 21.27 13.68
C MET A 793 -43.87 21.46 12.42
N VAL A 794 -42.73 20.76 12.31
CA VAL A 794 -41.86 20.86 11.14
C VAL A 794 -42.57 20.38 9.87
N LEU A 795 -43.36 19.31 9.95
CA LEU A 795 -44.20 18.88 8.84
C LEU A 795 -45.21 19.96 8.40
N GLY A 796 -45.78 20.69 9.37
CA GLY A 796 -46.60 21.88 9.11
C GLY A 796 -45.85 22.96 8.33
N LEU A 797 -44.64 23.32 8.78
CA LEU A 797 -43.77 24.29 8.09
C LEU A 797 -43.42 23.84 6.66
N GLN A 798 -43.18 22.54 6.46
CA GLN A 798 -42.91 21.96 5.14
C GLN A 798 -44.13 22.03 4.21
N ASN A 799 -45.34 21.86 4.73
CA ASN A 799 -46.57 22.02 3.95
C ASN A 799 -46.76 23.48 3.53
N GLU A 800 -46.61 24.40 4.47
CA GLU A 800 -46.73 25.84 4.19
C GLU A 800 -45.71 26.31 3.14
N ALA A 801 -44.47 25.81 3.20
CA ALA A 801 -43.44 26.16 2.22
C ALA A 801 -43.83 25.77 0.79
N LEU A 802 -44.38 24.57 0.59
CA LEU A 802 -44.85 24.12 -0.72
C LEU A 802 -46.12 24.84 -1.17
N GLU A 803 -47.05 25.10 -0.25
CA GLU A 803 -48.27 25.87 -0.56
C GLU A 803 -47.93 27.30 -1.01
N ARG A 804 -46.96 27.95 -0.36
CA ARG A 804 -46.49 29.29 -0.79
C ARG A 804 -45.93 29.26 -2.21
N GLN A 805 -45.13 28.25 -2.55
CA GLN A 805 -44.62 28.08 -3.92
C GLN A 805 -45.76 27.87 -4.92
N HIS A 806 -46.68 26.93 -4.63
CA HIS A 806 -47.79 26.63 -5.53
C HIS A 806 -48.68 27.87 -5.78
N ASN A 807 -48.95 28.64 -4.72
CA ASN A 807 -49.69 29.89 -4.83
C ASN A 807 -48.94 30.96 -5.63
N GLN A 808 -47.61 30.98 -5.57
CA GLN A 808 -46.79 31.89 -6.37
C GLN A 808 -46.78 31.49 -7.85
N GLU A 809 -46.62 30.19 -8.15
CA GLU A 809 -46.70 29.66 -9.52
C GLU A 809 -48.06 29.98 -10.16
N ILE A 810 -49.16 29.77 -9.42
CA ILE A 810 -50.51 30.16 -9.89
C ILE A 810 -50.60 31.67 -10.16
N LYS A 811 -49.98 32.52 -9.34
CA LYS A 811 -49.99 33.98 -9.54
C LYS A 811 -49.19 34.38 -10.78
N GLU A 812 -48.03 33.76 -11.00
CA GLU A 812 -47.18 33.98 -12.17
C GLU A 812 -47.87 33.47 -13.45
N GLU A 813 -48.45 32.28 -13.42
CA GLU A 813 -49.26 31.72 -14.50
C GLU A 813 -50.43 32.65 -14.85
N LYS A 814 -51.18 33.14 -13.85
CA LYS A 814 -52.25 34.14 -14.06
C LYS A 814 -51.73 35.44 -14.67
N LYS A 815 -50.50 35.86 -14.34
CA LYS A 815 -49.88 37.05 -14.93
C LYS A 815 -49.55 36.81 -16.41
N ILE A 816 -48.97 35.65 -16.74
CA ILE A 816 -48.70 35.24 -18.13
C ILE A 816 -50.00 35.17 -18.93
N TYR A 817 -51.06 34.55 -18.39
CA TYR A 817 -52.37 34.52 -19.05
C TYR A 817 -52.93 35.91 -19.33
N LYS A 818 -52.78 36.86 -18.37
CA LYS A 818 -53.18 38.25 -18.58
C LYS A 818 -52.35 38.94 -19.68
N GLU A 819 -51.05 38.66 -19.76
CA GLU A 819 -50.17 39.18 -20.81
C GLU A 819 -50.55 38.62 -22.20
N ILE A 820 -50.87 37.32 -22.29
CA ILE A 820 -51.37 36.68 -23.52
C ILE A 820 -52.72 37.29 -23.92
N GLN A 821 -53.65 37.44 -22.97
CA GLN A 821 -54.95 38.04 -23.22
C GLN A 821 -54.82 39.50 -23.69
N ALA A 822 -53.95 40.30 -23.06
CA ALA A 822 -53.66 41.66 -23.49
C ALA A 822 -53.09 41.69 -24.92
N THR A 823 -52.19 40.77 -25.24
CA THR A 823 -51.62 40.60 -26.59
C THR A 823 -52.71 40.24 -27.62
N GLN A 824 -53.64 39.35 -27.26
CA GLN A 824 -54.77 38.96 -28.10
C GLN A 824 -55.72 40.13 -28.36
N VAL A 825 -56.06 40.90 -27.31
CA VAL A 825 -56.89 42.11 -27.42
C VAL A 825 -56.20 43.16 -28.30
N GLN A 826 -54.89 43.36 -28.16
CA GLN A 826 -54.13 44.25 -29.05
C GLN A 826 -54.19 43.78 -30.50
N LYS A 827 -54.08 42.47 -30.76
CA LYS A 827 -54.18 41.89 -32.11
C LYS A 827 -55.58 42.10 -32.70
N GLU A 828 -56.64 41.86 -31.93
CA GLU A 828 -58.02 42.13 -32.37
C GLU A 828 -58.27 43.63 -32.63
N MET A 829 -57.70 44.52 -31.82
CA MET A 829 -57.77 45.97 -32.06
C MET A 829 -57.06 46.37 -33.36
N ILE A 830 -55.90 45.75 -33.66
CA ILE A 830 -55.18 45.95 -34.91
C ILE A 830 -56.02 45.43 -36.09
N ASP A 831 -56.62 44.25 -35.98
CA ASP A 831 -57.46 43.66 -37.03
C ASP A 831 -58.73 44.49 -37.28
N LYS A 832 -59.40 44.98 -36.22
CA LYS A 832 -60.54 45.91 -36.35
C LYS A 832 -60.13 47.24 -36.96
N SER A 833 -58.99 47.79 -36.56
CA SER A 833 -58.41 49.00 -37.15
C SER A 833 -58.12 48.80 -38.65
N TRP A 834 -57.56 47.65 -39.01
CA TRP A 834 -57.28 47.26 -40.38
C TRP A 834 -58.56 47.06 -41.21
N GLN A 835 -59.57 46.39 -40.67
CA GLN A 835 -60.87 46.26 -41.34
C GLN A 835 -61.57 47.61 -41.51
N ASN A 836 -61.52 48.48 -40.50
CA ASN A 836 -62.03 49.86 -40.63
C ASN A 836 -61.25 50.66 -41.67
N PHE A 837 -59.93 50.48 -41.75
CA PHE A 837 -59.11 51.11 -42.78
C PHE A 837 -59.50 50.60 -44.18
N LEU A 838 -59.60 49.29 -44.37
CA LEU A 838 -60.05 48.66 -45.62
C LEU A 838 -61.45 49.13 -46.02
N ALA A 839 -62.41 49.16 -45.09
CA ALA A 839 -63.77 49.61 -45.35
C ALA A 839 -63.82 51.09 -45.77
N ARG A 840 -62.97 51.94 -45.18
CA ARG A 840 -62.86 53.36 -45.56
C ARG A 840 -62.21 53.58 -46.92
N THR A 841 -61.31 52.71 -47.36
CA THR A 841 -60.62 52.84 -48.65
C THR A 841 -61.35 52.16 -49.81
N SER A 842 -62.19 51.16 -49.53
CA SER A 842 -62.91 50.39 -50.54
C SER A 842 -64.41 50.71 -50.68
N ASN A 843 -65.04 51.36 -49.68
CA ASN A 843 -66.46 51.73 -49.72
C ASN A 843 -66.68 53.23 -49.47
N TYR A 844 -67.22 53.94 -50.47
CA TYR A 844 -67.43 55.39 -50.44
C TYR A 844 -68.42 55.85 -49.35
N GLU A 845 -69.48 55.06 -49.08
CA GLU A 845 -70.45 55.39 -48.04
C GLU A 845 -69.86 55.26 -46.63
N ALA A 846 -69.04 54.22 -46.40
CA ALA A 846 -68.33 54.01 -45.14
C ALA A 846 -67.33 55.14 -44.86
N LEU A 847 -66.64 55.63 -45.89
CA LEU A 847 -65.75 56.79 -45.79
C LEU A 847 -66.50 58.08 -45.41
N LYS A 848 -67.68 58.31 -46.01
CA LYS A 848 -68.52 59.49 -45.74
C LYS A 848 -69.04 59.49 -44.30
N LYS A 849 -69.48 58.32 -43.80
CA LYS A 849 -69.87 58.12 -42.38
C LYS A 849 -68.69 58.33 -41.43
N ALA A 850 -67.52 57.78 -41.72
CA ALA A 850 -66.32 57.97 -40.89
C ALA A 850 -65.88 59.44 -40.85
N LYS A 851 -65.95 60.17 -41.96
CA LYS A 851 -65.64 61.62 -42.03
C LYS A 851 -66.63 62.45 -41.20
N MET A 852 -67.92 62.13 -41.25
CA MET A 852 -68.93 62.76 -40.39
C MET A 852 -68.65 62.47 -38.91
N HIS A 853 -68.40 61.21 -38.56
CA HIS A 853 -68.13 60.82 -37.17
C HIS A 853 -66.86 61.47 -36.61
N GLN A 854 -65.80 61.58 -37.42
CA GLN A 854 -64.58 62.32 -37.07
C GLN A 854 -64.87 63.81 -36.87
N LYS A 855 -65.72 64.42 -37.70
CA LYS A 855 -66.16 65.81 -37.52
C LYS A 855 -66.94 66.00 -36.21
N THR A 856 -67.83 65.05 -35.87
CA THR A 856 -68.59 65.06 -34.61
C THR A 856 -67.68 64.90 -33.38
N LEU A 857 -66.67 64.02 -33.44
CA LEU A 857 -65.68 63.86 -32.36
C LEU A 857 -64.80 65.10 -32.19
N ILE A 858 -64.40 65.76 -33.29
CA ILE A 858 -63.68 67.04 -33.27
C ILE A 858 -64.55 68.17 -32.71
N GLU A 859 -65.85 68.18 -33.02
CA GLU A 859 -66.80 69.14 -32.45
C GLU A 859 -67.04 68.87 -30.95
N ALA A 860 -67.05 67.60 -30.52
CA ALA A 860 -67.18 67.20 -29.12
C ALA A 860 -65.90 67.43 -28.29
N SER A 861 -64.71 67.38 -28.90
CA SER A 861 -63.44 67.68 -28.22
C SER A 861 -63.14 69.18 -28.11
N ARG A 862 -63.93 70.05 -28.76
CA ARG A 862 -63.84 71.50 -28.60
C ARG A 862 -64.56 71.92 -27.32
N SER A 863 -63.79 72.09 -26.25
CA SER A 863 -64.28 72.65 -24.98
C SER A 863 -64.87 74.05 -25.16
N LYS A 864 -66.16 74.22 -24.86
CA LYS A 864 -66.75 75.55 -24.58
C LYS A 864 -66.38 75.95 -23.15
N ALA A 865 -65.33 76.74 -22.98
CA ALA A 865 -64.99 77.36 -21.70
C ALA A 865 -64.79 78.86 -21.86
N LYS A 866 -65.55 79.64 -21.09
CA LYS A 866 -65.43 81.10 -20.92
C LYS A 866 -64.15 81.43 -20.16
N LEU A 867 -63.50 82.51 -20.57
CA LEU A 867 -62.31 83.10 -19.96
C LEU A 867 -62.51 83.47 -18.47
N HIS A 868 -61.49 83.20 -17.66
CA HIS A 868 -61.03 84.12 -16.61
C HIS A 868 -59.51 84.01 -16.43
N ASN A 869 -58.87 85.16 -16.22
CA ASN A 869 -57.45 85.46 -16.43
C ASN A 869 -56.44 84.87 -15.43
N GLY A 870 -55.31 84.38 -15.99
CA GLY A 870 -53.92 84.58 -15.52
C GLY A 870 -53.26 83.50 -14.65
N PRO A 871 -51.91 83.32 -14.67
CA PRO A 871 -50.90 83.69 -15.68
C PRO A 871 -50.26 82.45 -16.37
N GLU A 872 -49.53 82.75 -17.44
CA GLU A 872 -48.88 81.82 -18.36
C GLU A 872 -47.88 80.86 -17.69
N HIS A 873 -48.11 79.57 -17.87
CA HIS A 873 -47.04 78.57 -17.83
C HIS A 873 -46.84 78.02 -19.24
N SER A 874 -45.65 78.28 -19.77
CA SER A 874 -45.16 77.76 -21.04
C SER A 874 -45.23 76.23 -21.05
N THR A 875 -45.99 75.67 -21.99
CA THR A 875 -45.86 74.28 -22.42
C THR A 875 -45.17 74.22 -23.78
N ASP A 876 -43.98 74.81 -23.87
CA ASP A 876 -43.00 74.40 -24.86
C ASP A 876 -42.21 73.21 -24.29
N ILE A 877 -42.59 71.99 -24.69
CA ILE A 877 -41.68 70.85 -24.65
C ILE A 877 -41.24 70.59 -26.10
N PRO A 878 -40.04 71.04 -26.51
CA PRO A 878 -39.48 70.71 -27.80
C PRO A 878 -39.06 69.23 -27.82
N LYS A 879 -39.33 68.54 -28.94
CA LYS A 879 -39.00 67.12 -29.27
C LYS A 879 -40.04 66.06 -28.87
N LEU A 880 -41.30 66.31 -29.21
CA LEU A 880 -42.25 65.23 -29.50
C LEU A 880 -41.86 64.58 -30.85
N HIS A 881 -41.08 63.50 -30.82
CA HIS A 881 -40.90 62.64 -32.00
C HIS A 881 -41.98 61.57 -32.03
N THR A 882 -43.07 61.89 -32.75
CA THR A 882 -43.99 60.91 -33.33
C THR A 882 -43.24 59.95 -34.24
N THR A 883 -43.48 58.65 -34.04
CA THR A 883 -43.08 57.55 -34.92
C THR A 883 -43.45 57.82 -36.38
N ASN A 884 -42.45 58.07 -37.22
CA ASN A 884 -42.54 57.89 -38.67
C ASN A 884 -41.68 56.69 -39.08
N LYS A 885 -42.35 55.63 -39.54
CA LYS A 885 -41.73 54.53 -40.29
C LYS A 885 -40.98 55.10 -41.49
N LYS A 886 -39.65 54.89 -41.53
CA LYS A 886 -38.90 54.78 -42.78
C LYS A 886 -38.05 53.52 -42.72
N ASN A 887 -38.37 52.60 -43.62
CA ASN A 887 -37.55 51.45 -44.01
C ASN A 887 -36.12 51.91 -44.32
N GLN A 888 -35.14 51.39 -43.60
CA GLN A 888 -33.82 51.10 -44.13
C GLN A 888 -33.32 49.81 -43.47
N GLY A 889 -33.19 48.77 -44.29
CA GLY A 889 -32.66 47.48 -43.87
C GLY A 889 -31.18 47.58 -43.53
N LYS A 890 -30.79 46.88 -42.48
CA LYS A 890 -29.42 46.40 -42.29
C LYS A 890 -29.47 44.97 -41.77
N SER A 891 -28.94 44.08 -42.61
CA SER A 891 -28.65 42.69 -42.34
C SER A 891 -27.91 42.52 -41.01
N ARG A 892 -28.45 41.66 -40.14
CA ARG A 892 -27.63 40.93 -39.17
C ARG A 892 -27.42 39.52 -39.73
N LYS A 893 -26.16 39.25 -40.07
CA LYS A 893 -25.64 37.91 -40.26
C LYS A 893 -25.91 37.12 -38.99
N ILE A 894 -26.72 36.09 -39.13
CA ILE A 894 -26.66 34.88 -38.32
C ILE A 894 -25.51 34.08 -38.95
N ASN A 895 -24.42 33.89 -38.20
CA ASN A 895 -23.53 32.76 -38.46
C ASN A 895 -24.14 31.57 -37.72
N LEU A 896 -24.37 30.50 -38.49
CA LEU A 896 -24.44 29.13 -38.01
C LEU A 896 -23.15 28.74 -37.27
#